data_AF-A0AAV3XYV3-F1
#
_entry.id   AF-A0AAV3XYV3-F1
#
_cell.length_a   1.000
_cell.length_b   1.000
_cell.length_c   1.000
_cell.angle_alpha   90.00
_cell.angle_beta   90.00
_cell.angle_gamma   90.00
#
_symmetry.space_group_name_H-M   'P 1'
#
loop_
_entity.id
_entity.type
_entity.pdbx_description
1 polymer ?
#
loop_
_entity_poly.entity_id
_entity_poly.type
_entity_poly.pdbx_seq_one_letter_code
_entity_poly.pdbx_strand_id
1 'polypeptide(L)'
;MSSANSIFKMANKECKDKAPGPEADPVLSSLVSKKPGCHLSRSTPAAPPCIARPSELAPDQSNELCVSEPGPSPRSKEAQSAGKTRHAKTFTGKTNRNKGKELVKHSRAKGRGSPTSVSASEKPADATNNDDIRIIKNQMQVLMGLVPVISEMKSAYDSYLEDSREESEYEGNSGIVNDDVAGPSGDGENIPDAVTQDSMLYFDKDLGPNCRNSNTCFPAIEYGQLYHRHLEILKINSLKTVCDFERLILLSEEAMSDLKWWLNDGLKSKKSLVREKPRATIKSDSSCYAWGAVMNNNDSGTSNSVTHDPNAEAINAFLHSWDEYVYIFPPFNLIPRVLKKLVEDQTERALIIVPMWTTQSWYPKLETMRKSQTIHLKPSKTLIKWDQPAQDIHNFIRGNDKVPGAWTVINKEQITFFGSRMWTRLEPRGLKIEIEGASKPAIVHKGGMILFGNDGKMVNVSQVQYVSGKMIPASKFGKEDASTQKLELTPEEVQMADTLKGIWKGILNTEIDNTLDFFKAGAGSMDVIRLVEEVKETCDVKLVNDDVYMNTVFEDFFMCVVRRGRGIEDKEPFTFTPVEIEANKMKLSFASQLFIDNEFVDSSNGKRYDTINPADESVICKVSEATVEDVNRAVEAAKAAFEEGEWGKMNARDRGQLMFRLADLMEQHQEELATIESLDSGAVYTLALKTHVGMSIQTFRYFAGWCDKIQGKTIPINNARPSRNLTFTKREPMGVVALVVPWNYPLMMLSWKMAACLAAGNTVVLKPAKVTPLTALKFAELTVHAGFPPGVINILPGSGALVGQALSEHPDVRKLGFTGSTPVGQTIMASCAKSNLKKVSLELGGKSPLIIFNDCDLDKAVRSGCGAVFFNKGENCIAAGRLFVEESIHDEFLRRVLIEVEKMKIGNPLERSTDHGPQNHRAHLEKLVEYCETGVKEGATLVRGGAQTKRPGLFFEPTVFTDVEDHMMIAKEESFGPVMIITKFIDGDIEGMLRSANATEFGLASGVFTRDLDKAMRVADSLQAGTVFINTYNKTDVAAPFGGFKQSGFGKDLGEEALNEYLKTKAVTMEYN
;
A
#
# COMPACT_ATOMS: atom_id res chain seq x y z
N MET A 1 2.10 -25.39 -48.16
CA MET A 1 3.02 -24.79 -49.15
C MET A 1 4.09 -24.09 -48.32
N SER A 2 5.26 -24.70 -48.09
CA SER A 2 6.43 -24.74 -49.00
C SER A 2 7.09 -23.36 -49.13
N SER A 3 8.38 -23.19 -48.88
CA SER A 3 9.51 -24.15 -49.01
C SER A 3 10.40 -24.31 -47.77
N ALA A 4 11.08 -25.45 -47.68
CA ALA A 4 12.22 -25.71 -46.79
C ALA A 4 13.48 -26.02 -47.63
N ASN A 5 14.69 -25.89 -47.05
CA ASN A 5 15.78 -26.89 -47.13
C ASN A 5 17.16 -26.38 -46.66
N SER A 6 17.73 -27.05 -45.65
CA SER A 6 19.15 -27.48 -45.61
C SER A 6 19.42 -28.27 -44.31
N ILE A 7 20.21 -29.36 -44.25
CA ILE A 7 20.79 -30.29 -45.25
C ILE A 7 21.00 -31.65 -44.54
N PHE A 8 21.11 -32.77 -45.26
CA PHE A 8 21.08 -34.13 -44.70
C PHE A 8 22.44 -34.88 -44.77
N LYS A 9 22.79 -35.63 -43.71
CA LYS A 9 23.68 -36.83 -43.62
C LYS A 9 23.65 -37.32 -42.15
N MET A 10 23.78 -38.60 -41.78
CA MET A 10 24.19 -39.81 -42.52
C MET A 10 23.23 -41.00 -42.22
N ALA A 11 23.51 -42.26 -42.62
CA ALA A 11 22.47 -43.29 -42.83
C ALA A 11 22.64 -44.67 -42.14
N ASN A 12 21.54 -45.44 -42.14
CA ASN A 12 21.27 -46.74 -41.49
C ASN A 12 22.25 -47.92 -41.71
N LYS A 13 22.45 -48.72 -40.65
CA LYS A 13 22.24 -50.20 -40.52
C LYS A 13 22.75 -50.67 -39.12
N GLU A 14 22.45 -51.84 -38.53
CA GLU A 14 22.03 -53.18 -39.01
C GLU A 14 20.83 -53.80 -38.23
N CYS A 15 20.59 -55.10 -38.36
CA CYS A 15 19.51 -55.89 -37.73
C CYS A 15 19.95 -57.35 -37.45
N LYS A 16 19.16 -58.09 -36.63
CA LYS A 16 19.11 -59.58 -36.50
C LYS A 16 20.31 -60.24 -35.79
N ASP A 17 20.22 -61.43 -35.17
CA ASP A 17 19.11 -62.35 -34.81
C ASP A 17 19.60 -63.34 -33.70
N LYS A 18 18.71 -63.81 -32.80
CA LYS A 18 18.54 -65.23 -32.34
C LYS A 18 17.79 -65.41 -31.00
N ALA A 19 17.00 -66.49 -30.90
CA ALA A 19 16.34 -67.05 -29.70
C ALA A 19 16.75 -68.54 -29.51
N PRO A 20 16.27 -69.31 -28.49
CA PRO A 20 14.89 -69.87 -28.45
C PRO A 20 14.25 -70.02 -27.03
N GLY A 21 13.04 -70.61 -26.95
CA GLY A 21 12.32 -71.01 -25.70
C GLY A 21 12.49 -72.50 -25.32
N PRO A 22 11.47 -73.26 -24.82
CA PRO A 22 10.04 -72.91 -24.59
C PRO A 22 9.35 -73.54 -23.32
N GLU A 23 8.00 -73.47 -23.27
CA GLU A 23 7.00 -74.36 -22.60
C GLU A 23 6.91 -74.54 -21.05
N ALA A 24 5.75 -74.15 -20.48
CA ALA A 24 4.80 -75.01 -19.71
C ALA A 24 3.49 -74.26 -19.32
N ASP A 25 2.36 -75.00 -19.23
CA ASP A 25 0.98 -74.62 -18.80
C ASP A 25 0.28 -75.95 -18.31
N PRO A 26 -1.00 -76.11 -17.83
CA PRO A 26 -2.23 -75.30 -18.02
C PRO A 26 -3.27 -75.27 -16.84
N VAL A 27 -4.55 -74.93 -17.16
CA VAL A 27 -5.84 -75.21 -16.43
C VAL A 27 -6.25 -74.18 -15.34
N LEU A 28 -7.49 -73.65 -15.18
CA LEU A 28 -8.88 -73.92 -15.68
C LEU A 28 -9.67 -72.59 -15.96
N SER A 29 -10.97 -72.63 -16.33
CA SER A 29 -11.77 -71.45 -16.77
C SER A 29 -13.31 -71.54 -16.52
N SER A 30 -14.04 -70.46 -16.87
CA SER A 30 -15.53 -70.30 -16.95
C SER A 30 -16.29 -70.08 -15.60
N LEU A 31 -17.56 -69.65 -15.51
CA LEU A 31 -18.71 -69.57 -16.47
C LEU A 31 -19.41 -68.17 -16.50
N VAL A 32 -20.67 -68.04 -16.98
CA VAL A 32 -21.16 -66.83 -17.72
C VAL A 32 -22.66 -66.40 -17.54
N SER A 33 -22.92 -65.06 -17.46
CA SER A 33 -24.13 -64.28 -17.90
C SER A 33 -25.45 -64.11 -17.08
N LYS A 34 -26.21 -63.05 -17.47
CA LYS A 34 -27.69 -62.78 -17.42
C LYS A 34 -28.36 -61.98 -16.27
N LYS A 35 -29.34 -61.14 -16.69
CA LYS A 35 -30.43 -60.51 -15.87
C LYS A 35 -31.72 -61.36 -15.98
N PRO A 36 -32.69 -61.21 -15.06
CA PRO A 36 -33.90 -60.42 -15.38
C PRO A 36 -34.25 -59.40 -14.26
N GLY A 37 -35.52 -59.01 -14.04
CA GLY A 37 -35.88 -57.99 -13.04
C GLY A 37 -37.37 -57.91 -12.67
N CYS A 38 -37.76 -56.77 -12.06
CA CYS A 38 -39.09 -56.36 -11.56
C CYS A 38 -39.60 -57.02 -10.25
N HIS A 39 -39.83 -56.18 -9.22
CA HIS A 39 -41.19 -55.92 -8.70
C HIS A 39 -41.26 -54.65 -7.81
N LEU A 40 -42.51 -54.28 -7.48
CA LEU A 40 -43.07 -53.16 -6.70
C LEU A 40 -42.54 -53.07 -5.23
N SER A 41 -42.67 -52.00 -4.42
CA SER A 41 -43.33 -50.66 -4.50
C SER A 41 -42.86 -49.69 -3.38
N ARG A 42 -43.40 -48.44 -3.35
CA ARG A 42 -43.63 -47.47 -2.23
C ARG A 42 -43.30 -47.95 -0.78
N SER A 43 -42.82 -47.14 0.18
CA SER A 43 -42.95 -45.68 0.43
C SER A 43 -41.84 -45.05 1.31
N THR A 44 -41.95 -43.75 1.62
CA THR A 44 -41.08 -42.87 2.45
C THR A 44 -41.46 -42.87 3.96
N PRO A 45 -40.91 -42.00 4.85
CA PRO A 45 -39.52 -41.93 5.37
C PRO A 45 -39.45 -41.87 6.94
N ALA A 46 -38.24 -41.76 7.53
CA ALA A 46 -38.04 -41.46 8.97
C ALA A 46 -36.72 -40.69 9.25
N ALA A 47 -36.59 -40.09 10.44
CA ALA A 47 -35.60 -39.06 10.81
C ALA A 47 -34.52 -39.55 11.83
N PRO A 48 -33.47 -38.75 12.17
CA PRO A 48 -32.27 -39.22 12.90
C PRO A 48 -32.33 -39.06 14.44
N PRO A 49 -31.40 -39.70 15.20
CA PRO A 49 -31.28 -39.57 16.66
C PRO A 49 -30.44 -38.38 17.14
N CYS A 50 -30.57 -38.03 18.43
CA CYS A 50 -29.86 -36.94 19.15
C CYS A 50 -29.12 -37.47 20.40
N ILE A 51 -28.75 -36.56 21.34
CA ILE A 51 -28.16 -36.76 22.71
C ILE A 51 -26.60 -36.67 22.72
N ALA A 52 -25.90 -35.95 23.63
CA ALA A 52 -26.26 -35.30 24.91
C ALA A 52 -25.56 -33.93 25.19
N ARG A 53 -26.02 -33.22 26.24
CA ARG A 53 -25.26 -32.29 27.11
C ARG A 53 -25.70 -32.50 28.59
N PRO A 54 -24.87 -32.17 29.60
CA PRO A 54 -25.31 -31.80 30.96
C PRO A 54 -25.87 -30.35 30.98
N SER A 55 -26.98 -30.01 31.63
CA SER A 55 -27.17 -29.69 33.08
C SER A 55 -26.23 -28.60 33.62
N GLU A 56 -26.65 -27.58 34.39
CA GLU A 56 -27.96 -27.12 34.92
C GLU A 56 -27.88 -25.58 35.15
N LEU A 57 -28.83 -24.77 35.65
CA LEU A 57 -30.12 -24.94 36.38
C LEU A 57 -31.09 -23.78 36.00
N ALA A 58 -32.13 -23.47 36.79
CA ALA A 58 -33.15 -22.42 36.56
C ALA A 58 -33.80 -21.96 37.90
N PRO A 59 -34.91 -21.17 38.00
CA PRO A 59 -35.66 -20.36 37.01
C PRO A 59 -35.98 -18.90 37.50
N ASP A 60 -36.82 -18.11 36.80
CA ASP A 60 -38.24 -17.89 37.15
C ASP A 60 -39.05 -17.00 36.16
N GLN A 61 -40.39 -17.17 36.16
CA GLN A 61 -41.56 -16.32 35.77
C GLN A 61 -41.47 -15.12 34.78
N SER A 62 -42.50 -14.76 33.99
CA SER A 62 -43.89 -15.26 33.84
C SER A 62 -44.59 -14.80 32.52
N ASN A 63 -45.69 -15.51 32.15
CA ASN A 63 -46.98 -15.08 31.53
C ASN A 63 -47.03 -14.14 30.27
N GLU A 64 -48.02 -14.19 29.35
CA GLU A 64 -49.19 -15.07 29.13
C GLU A 64 -49.75 -15.01 27.68
N LEU A 65 -50.57 -16.04 27.35
CA LEU A 65 -51.73 -16.20 26.40
C LEU A 65 -52.26 -14.98 25.57
N CYS A 66 -52.96 -15.10 24.42
CA CYS A 66 -53.73 -16.16 23.70
C CYS A 66 -53.36 -16.14 22.18
N VAL A 67 -53.51 -17.15 21.31
CA VAL A 67 -54.51 -18.21 21.06
C VAL A 67 -55.84 -17.76 20.41
N SER A 68 -55.97 -17.91 19.08
CA SER A 68 -57.18 -18.47 18.42
C SER A 68 -57.05 -18.60 16.87
N GLU A 69 -57.13 -19.84 16.37
CA GLU A 69 -57.71 -20.18 15.06
C GLU A 69 -59.15 -20.75 15.30
N PRO A 70 -59.87 -21.43 14.37
CA PRO A 70 -59.77 -21.51 12.89
C PRO A 70 -61.11 -21.29 12.16
N GLY A 71 -61.14 -21.32 10.81
CA GLY A 71 -62.40 -21.46 10.06
C GLY A 71 -62.33 -21.29 8.53
N PRO A 72 -62.61 -22.34 7.71
CA PRO A 72 -62.65 -22.26 6.25
C PRO A 72 -64.06 -22.50 5.64
N SER A 73 -64.27 -22.17 4.36
CA SER A 73 -65.08 -22.97 3.38
C SER A 73 -65.23 -22.28 2.00
N PRO A 74 -65.63 -23.00 0.91
CA PRO A 74 -65.48 -22.52 -0.48
C PRO A 74 -66.76 -22.55 -1.35
N ARG A 75 -66.68 -22.05 -2.61
CA ARG A 75 -67.44 -22.38 -3.86
C ARG A 75 -67.56 -21.12 -4.77
N SER A 76 -67.78 -21.18 -6.11
CA SER A 76 -67.47 -22.21 -7.13
C SER A 76 -67.83 -21.77 -8.57
N LYS A 77 -67.12 -22.35 -9.57
CA LYS A 77 -67.58 -22.77 -10.92
C LYS A 77 -67.66 -21.79 -12.12
N GLU A 78 -67.67 -22.45 -13.29
CA GLU A 78 -67.95 -22.02 -14.68
C GLU A 78 -66.86 -21.22 -15.43
N ALA A 79 -66.70 -21.33 -16.77
CA ALA A 79 -66.91 -22.46 -17.70
C ALA A 79 -66.17 -22.19 -19.04
N GLN A 80 -65.91 -23.22 -19.86
CA GLN A 80 -65.19 -23.10 -21.14
C GLN A 80 -66.11 -22.77 -22.33
N SER A 81 -65.62 -21.99 -23.30
CA SER A 81 -65.47 -22.46 -24.70
C SER A 81 -64.61 -21.48 -25.52
N ALA A 82 -64.10 -21.90 -26.68
CA ALA A 82 -63.24 -21.09 -27.54
C ALA A 82 -63.62 -21.19 -29.02
N GLY A 83 -63.75 -20.04 -29.69
CA GLY A 83 -63.95 -19.94 -31.14
C GLY A 83 -62.64 -19.68 -31.88
N LYS A 84 -62.21 -20.61 -32.74
CA LYS A 84 -61.13 -20.39 -33.72
C LYS A 84 -61.71 -20.27 -35.11
N THR A 85 -61.16 -19.38 -35.94
CA THR A 85 -61.23 -19.56 -37.39
C THR A 85 -59.91 -19.10 -38.03
N ARG A 86 -59.33 -19.98 -38.86
CA ARG A 86 -58.14 -19.69 -39.68
C ARG A 86 -58.58 -19.12 -41.02
N HIS A 87 -57.69 -18.40 -41.71
CA HIS A 87 -57.70 -18.33 -43.18
C HIS A 87 -56.27 -18.47 -43.73
N ALA A 88 -56.10 -19.33 -44.74
CA ALA A 88 -54.86 -19.48 -45.49
C ALA A 88 -55.10 -20.33 -46.75
N LYS A 89 -54.92 -19.75 -47.95
CA LYS A 89 -54.24 -20.32 -49.16
C LYS A 89 -54.60 -19.59 -50.47
N THR A 90 -53.58 -19.01 -51.10
CA THR A 90 -53.25 -19.01 -52.56
C THR A 90 -54.34 -18.99 -53.64
N PHE A 91 -54.23 -18.09 -54.64
CA PHE A 91 -53.82 -18.47 -56.04
C PHE A 91 -53.50 -17.25 -56.97
N THR A 92 -52.48 -17.42 -57.84
CA THR A 92 -52.19 -16.81 -59.18
C THR A 92 -52.46 -15.33 -59.57
N GLY A 93 -51.48 -14.69 -60.25
CA GLY A 93 -51.70 -13.56 -61.19
C GLY A 93 -50.41 -12.99 -61.84
N LYS A 94 -50.38 -12.84 -63.19
CA LYS A 94 -49.33 -12.13 -63.98
C LYS A 94 -49.91 -10.78 -64.51
N THR A 95 -49.26 -9.79 -65.15
CA THR A 95 -47.99 -9.68 -65.94
C THR A 95 -47.64 -8.19 -66.25
N ASN A 96 -46.38 -7.86 -66.61
CA ASN A 96 -45.93 -6.72 -67.47
C ASN A 96 -46.10 -5.26 -66.96
N ARG A 97 -45.36 -4.20 -67.40
CA ARG A 97 -44.26 -3.92 -68.38
C ARG A 97 -43.32 -2.85 -67.73
N ASN A 98 -41.99 -2.79 -67.89
CA ASN A 98 -41.13 -2.44 -69.07
C ASN A 98 -41.34 -0.98 -69.56
N LYS A 99 -40.35 -0.10 -69.82
CA LYS A 99 -38.90 -0.23 -70.15
C LYS A 99 -38.05 0.95 -69.58
N GLY A 100 -36.71 0.78 -69.56
CA GLY A 100 -35.74 1.89 -69.50
C GLY A 100 -34.28 1.40 -69.57
N LYS A 101 -33.59 1.61 -70.70
CA LYS A 101 -32.16 1.29 -70.92
C LYS A 101 -31.59 2.18 -72.02
N GLU A 102 -30.36 2.66 -71.85
CA GLU A 102 -29.39 2.74 -72.95
C GLU A 102 -27.95 2.59 -72.43
N LEU A 103 -26.95 2.58 -73.31
CA LEU A 103 -25.60 2.02 -73.07
C LEU A 103 -24.56 2.64 -74.05
N VAL A 104 -23.31 2.13 -74.03
CA VAL A 104 -22.18 2.47 -74.94
C VAL A 104 -21.45 3.79 -74.52
N LYS A 105 -20.10 3.91 -74.45
CA LYS A 105 -18.99 3.34 -75.26
C LYS A 105 -17.68 3.10 -74.44
N HIS A 106 -16.89 2.11 -74.89
CA HIS A 106 -15.41 1.90 -74.91
C HIS A 106 -14.39 2.78 -74.12
N SER A 107 -13.16 2.33 -73.74
CA SER A 107 -12.49 0.99 -73.73
C SER A 107 -11.02 1.01 -73.19
N ARG A 108 -10.53 -0.13 -72.64
CA ARG A 108 -9.10 -0.61 -72.50
C ARG A 108 -8.09 0.28 -71.70
N ALA A 109 -7.27 -0.19 -70.73
CA ALA A 109 -6.25 -1.27 -70.66
C ALA A 109 -4.92 -0.92 -71.39
N LYS A 110 -3.68 -1.27 -70.95
CA LYS A 110 -3.21 -2.40 -70.08
C LYS A 110 -1.68 -2.27 -69.71
N GLY A 111 -1.19 -3.01 -68.69
CA GLY A 111 0.24 -3.40 -68.49
C GLY A 111 0.97 -2.66 -67.33
N ARG A 112 1.77 -3.24 -66.39
CA ARG A 112 2.65 -4.44 -66.22
C ARG A 112 4.10 -4.33 -66.74
N GLY A 113 5.07 -4.52 -65.83
CA GLY A 113 6.52 -4.74 -66.06
C GLY A 113 7.23 -5.16 -64.75
N SER A 114 8.40 -5.83 -64.83
CA SER A 114 9.18 -6.36 -63.69
C SER A 114 10.71 -6.41 -64.02
N PRO A 115 11.63 -6.68 -63.06
CA PRO A 115 12.98 -6.06 -63.06
C PRO A 115 14.15 -6.90 -63.62
N THR A 116 15.32 -6.27 -63.84
CA THR A 116 16.66 -6.87 -63.81
C THR A 116 17.78 -5.80 -63.67
N SER A 117 19.07 -6.20 -63.61
CA SER A 117 20.21 -5.46 -63.03
C SER A 117 21.36 -5.09 -64.00
N VAL A 118 22.33 -4.27 -63.54
CA VAL A 118 23.81 -4.37 -63.79
C VAL A 118 24.60 -3.31 -62.95
N SER A 119 25.93 -3.44 -62.88
CA SER A 119 26.94 -2.76 -62.02
C SER A 119 27.36 -1.33 -62.49
N ALA A 120 28.24 -0.53 -61.86
CA ALA A 120 29.34 -0.84 -60.89
C ALA A 120 29.81 0.35 -60.00
N SER A 121 30.62 0.01 -58.97
CA SER A 121 31.73 0.77 -58.31
C SER A 121 31.57 2.25 -57.89
N GLU A 122 31.56 2.54 -56.58
CA GLU A 122 32.71 3.07 -55.80
C GLU A 122 32.41 3.17 -54.28
N LYS A 123 33.40 3.58 -53.46
CA LYS A 123 33.34 3.87 -51.99
C LYS A 123 33.81 5.33 -51.78
N PRO A 124 33.54 6.05 -50.65
CA PRO A 124 33.33 5.53 -49.29
C PRO A 124 32.27 6.27 -48.42
N ALA A 125 32.31 5.98 -47.10
CA ALA A 125 31.87 6.77 -45.94
C ALA A 125 30.37 6.80 -45.51
N ASP A 126 30.19 6.42 -44.24
CA ASP A 126 29.21 6.76 -43.19
C ASP A 126 27.76 7.18 -43.53
N ALA A 127 26.81 6.46 -42.92
CA ALA A 127 25.39 6.80 -42.94
C ALA A 127 24.64 6.31 -41.68
N THR A 128 24.66 7.10 -40.60
CA THR A 128 23.82 6.88 -39.40
C THR A 128 23.10 8.17 -38.97
N ASN A 129 22.21 8.70 -39.82
CA ASN A 129 21.13 9.56 -39.34
C ASN A 129 19.93 9.61 -40.31
N ASN A 130 18.82 8.96 -39.94
CA ASN A 130 17.58 8.97 -40.75
C ASN A 130 16.30 8.76 -39.92
N ASP A 131 16.38 8.08 -38.76
CA ASP A 131 15.23 7.95 -37.86
C ASP A 131 14.99 9.21 -36.99
N ASP A 132 16.03 9.95 -36.57
CA ASP A 132 15.87 11.23 -35.84
C ASP A 132 15.06 12.24 -36.65
N ILE A 133 15.33 12.33 -37.96
CA ILE A 133 14.59 13.19 -38.90
C ILE A 133 13.10 12.80 -38.97
N ARG A 134 12.78 11.52 -38.72
CA ARG A 134 11.40 11.01 -38.66
C ARG A 134 10.73 11.33 -37.32
N ILE A 135 11.48 11.26 -36.22
CA ILE A 135 11.01 11.64 -34.87
C ILE A 135 10.70 13.14 -34.83
N ILE A 136 11.62 13.99 -35.31
CA ILE A 136 11.47 15.45 -35.34
C ILE A 136 10.23 15.85 -36.16
N LYS A 137 10.01 15.23 -37.34
CA LYS A 137 8.81 15.50 -38.16
C LYS A 137 7.51 15.14 -37.45
N ASN A 138 7.47 14.01 -36.74
CA ASN A 138 6.30 13.62 -35.95
C ASN A 138 6.05 14.60 -34.79
N GLN A 139 7.09 15.05 -34.09
CA GLN A 139 6.97 16.03 -33.00
C GLN A 139 6.47 17.40 -33.51
N MET A 140 6.97 17.89 -34.64
CA MET A 140 6.45 19.10 -35.28
C MET A 140 4.97 18.96 -35.66
N GLN A 141 4.52 17.77 -36.08
CA GLN A 141 3.11 17.53 -36.43
C GLN A 141 2.19 17.58 -35.21
N VAL A 142 2.65 17.12 -34.04
CA VAL A 142 1.92 17.26 -32.76
C VAL A 142 1.86 18.73 -32.32
N LEU A 143 2.97 19.46 -32.40
CA LEU A 143 3.02 20.89 -32.05
C LEU A 143 2.09 21.74 -32.93
N MET A 144 2.05 21.48 -34.24
CA MET A 144 1.12 22.13 -35.18
C MET A 144 -0.36 21.88 -34.83
N GLY A 145 -0.67 20.73 -34.19
CA GLY A 145 -2.02 20.39 -33.74
C GLY A 145 -2.50 21.15 -32.48
N LEU A 146 -1.59 21.77 -31.72
CA LEU A 146 -1.92 22.52 -30.49
C LEU A 146 -2.26 23.99 -30.75
N VAL A 147 -1.89 24.53 -31.92
CA VAL A 147 -2.10 25.95 -32.27
C VAL A 147 -3.58 26.39 -32.19
N PRO A 148 -4.58 25.61 -32.64
CA PRO A 148 -5.98 26.01 -32.51
C PRO A 148 -6.44 26.10 -31.03
N VAL A 149 -6.03 25.14 -30.20
CA VAL A 149 -6.42 25.07 -28.77
C VAL A 149 -5.87 26.28 -28.00
N ILE A 150 -4.64 26.69 -28.31
CA ILE A 150 -4.03 27.90 -27.73
C ILE A 150 -4.78 29.17 -28.18
N SER A 151 -5.30 29.19 -29.42
CA SER A 151 -6.12 30.30 -29.91
C SER A 151 -7.50 30.37 -29.23
N GLU A 152 -8.15 29.23 -28.97
CA GLU A 152 -9.42 29.17 -28.24
C GLU A 152 -9.25 29.60 -26.78
N MET A 153 -8.21 29.08 -26.10
CA MET A 153 -7.85 29.52 -24.73
C MET A 153 -7.58 31.01 -24.64
N LYS A 154 -6.89 31.59 -25.64
CA LYS A 154 -6.68 33.03 -25.70
C LYS A 154 -8.00 33.79 -25.89
N SER A 155 -8.87 33.36 -26.81
CA SER A 155 -10.15 34.04 -27.03
C SER A 155 -11.07 34.04 -25.80
N ALA A 156 -11.02 32.97 -24.99
CA ALA A 156 -11.74 32.90 -23.72
C ALA A 156 -11.15 33.85 -22.65
N TYR A 157 -9.82 33.99 -22.62
CA TYR A 157 -9.13 34.91 -21.71
C TYR A 157 -9.33 36.38 -22.08
N ASP A 158 -9.28 36.70 -23.37
CA ASP A 158 -9.51 38.07 -23.86
C ASP A 158 -10.97 38.50 -23.58
N SER A 159 -11.97 37.61 -23.73
CA SER A 159 -13.37 37.87 -23.35
C SER A 159 -13.53 38.18 -21.85
N TYR A 160 -12.85 37.42 -20.97
CA TYR A 160 -12.87 37.66 -19.52
C TYR A 160 -12.26 39.01 -19.12
N LEU A 161 -11.36 39.56 -19.94
CA LEU A 161 -10.78 40.90 -19.77
C LEU A 161 -11.64 42.04 -20.32
N GLU A 162 -12.71 41.75 -21.05
CA GLU A 162 -13.70 42.75 -21.48
C GLU A 162 -14.85 42.83 -20.46
N ASP A 163 -15.42 41.70 -20.02
CA ASP A 163 -16.42 41.65 -18.94
C ASP A 163 -15.92 42.36 -17.66
N SER A 164 -14.69 42.08 -17.25
CA SER A 164 -14.06 42.67 -16.05
C SER A 164 -13.61 44.13 -16.21
N ARG A 165 -13.93 44.78 -17.33
CA ARG A 165 -13.80 46.24 -17.51
C ARG A 165 -15.11 47.00 -17.37
N GLU A 166 -16.24 46.45 -17.84
CA GLU A 166 -17.52 47.15 -17.75
C GLU A 166 -17.99 47.35 -16.29
N GLU A 167 -17.65 46.42 -15.38
CA GLU A 167 -17.91 46.58 -13.94
C GLU A 167 -17.11 47.74 -13.28
N SER A 168 -16.09 48.30 -13.95
CA SER A 168 -15.15 49.25 -13.34
C SER A 168 -15.45 50.74 -13.54
N GLU A 169 -16.44 51.11 -14.37
CA GLU A 169 -16.76 52.52 -14.67
C GLU A 169 -17.98 53.09 -13.91
N TYR A 170 -18.65 52.31 -13.04
CA TYR A 170 -19.91 52.75 -12.40
C TYR A 170 -19.79 53.35 -10.98
N GLU A 171 -18.70 53.17 -10.25
CA GLU A 171 -18.49 53.79 -8.92
C GLU A 171 -17.77 55.15 -9.02
N GLY A 172 -18.49 56.17 -9.52
CA GLY A 172 -17.87 57.43 -9.97
C GLY A 172 -18.52 58.76 -9.58
N ASN A 173 -19.58 58.80 -8.75
CA ASN A 173 -20.12 60.07 -8.22
C ASN A 173 -21.10 59.90 -7.05
N SER A 174 -20.76 60.40 -5.87
CA SER A 174 -21.76 60.86 -4.89
C SER A 174 -21.18 61.95 -3.99
N GLY A 175 -21.86 63.11 -3.97
CA GLY A 175 -21.47 64.26 -3.17
C GLY A 175 -22.69 64.88 -2.48
N ILE A 176 -22.75 64.71 -1.15
CA ILE A 176 -23.37 65.61 -0.14
C ILE A 176 -24.69 66.29 -0.53
N VAL A 177 -25.79 65.95 0.17
CA VAL A 177 -26.57 66.95 0.96
C VAL A 177 -27.51 66.28 1.98
N ASN A 178 -27.52 66.93 3.15
CA ASN A 178 -28.25 66.82 4.41
C ASN A 178 -29.78 66.52 4.47
N ASP A 179 -30.13 65.91 5.63
CA ASP A 179 -31.21 66.22 6.59
C ASP A 179 -32.72 65.87 6.40
N ASP A 180 -33.33 65.74 7.59
CA ASP A 180 -34.74 65.84 8.00
C ASP A 180 -35.81 64.76 7.72
N VAL A 181 -35.98 63.88 8.73
CA VAL A 181 -37.14 63.82 9.66
C VAL A 181 -38.57 63.47 9.16
N ALA A 182 -39.18 62.55 9.93
CA ALA A 182 -40.61 62.24 10.09
C ALA A 182 -41.34 61.33 9.06
N GLY A 183 -42.04 60.32 9.60
CA GLY A 183 -43.30 59.78 9.04
C GLY A 183 -44.50 60.45 9.72
N PRO A 184 -45.60 59.76 10.10
CA PRO A 184 -45.96 58.36 9.81
C PRO A 184 -47.42 58.17 9.32
N SER A 185 -47.74 56.99 8.76
CA SER A 185 -49.09 56.37 8.77
C SER A 185 -49.03 55.02 8.04
N GLY A 186 -49.74 53.96 8.43
CA GLY A 186 -50.64 53.80 9.57
C GLY A 186 -51.73 52.77 9.25
N ASP A 187 -52.03 51.90 10.23
CA ASP A 187 -53.20 51.01 10.32
C ASP A 187 -53.33 49.93 9.21
N GLY A 188 -53.85 48.72 9.43
CA GLY A 188 -54.43 48.09 10.61
C GLY A 188 -55.29 46.88 10.14
N GLU A 189 -55.69 45.88 10.94
CA GLU A 189 -55.40 45.56 12.36
C GLU A 189 -55.95 44.12 12.63
N ASN A 190 -55.87 43.63 13.88
CA ASN A 190 -56.59 42.51 14.49
C ASN A 190 -56.08 41.06 14.22
N ILE A 191 -56.03 40.14 15.21
CA ILE A 191 -56.25 40.26 16.68
C ILE A 191 -55.40 39.21 17.44
N PRO A 192 -55.12 39.37 18.77
CA PRO A 192 -54.02 38.66 19.47
C PRO A 192 -54.50 37.66 20.57
N ASP A 193 -53.68 37.52 21.63
CA ASP A 193 -53.88 36.81 22.92
C ASP A 193 -53.73 35.27 22.95
N ALA A 194 -53.29 34.62 24.05
CA ALA A 194 -52.50 35.00 25.25
C ALA A 194 -52.14 33.70 26.05
N VAL A 195 -51.58 33.83 27.28
CA VAL A 195 -51.42 32.77 28.34
C VAL A 195 -50.37 31.68 28.01
N THR A 196 -49.15 31.59 28.57
CA THR A 196 -48.59 31.60 29.95
C THR A 196 -48.77 30.31 30.79
N GLN A 197 -47.63 29.76 31.24
CA GLN A 197 -47.47 28.84 32.41
C GLN A 197 -48.08 27.42 32.28
N ASP A 198 -47.61 26.36 32.94
CA ASP A 198 -46.52 26.09 33.94
C ASP A 198 -46.01 24.63 33.67
N SER A 199 -44.98 24.01 34.26
CA SER A 199 -43.91 24.29 35.25
C SER A 199 -42.79 23.22 35.01
N MET A 200 -41.48 23.47 35.20
CA MET A 200 -40.74 23.49 36.49
C MET A 200 -40.91 22.18 37.31
N LEU A 201 -39.90 21.50 37.91
CA LEU A 201 -38.58 21.84 38.48
C LEU A 201 -37.59 20.63 38.35
N TYR A 202 -36.30 20.59 38.77
CA TYR A 202 -35.57 21.37 39.79
C TYR A 202 -34.14 21.77 39.37
N PHE A 203 -33.66 22.85 39.97
CA PHE A 203 -32.32 23.47 39.87
C PHE A 203 -31.83 23.70 41.31
N ASP A 204 -30.52 23.72 41.55
CA ASP A 204 -29.86 24.64 42.49
C ASP A 204 -28.33 24.60 42.21
N LYS A 205 -27.55 25.69 42.10
CA LYS A 205 -27.40 26.96 42.87
C LYS A 205 -26.58 26.78 44.16
N ASP A 206 -25.81 27.76 44.64
CA ASP A 206 -25.56 29.16 44.19
C ASP A 206 -24.05 29.53 44.49
N LEU A 207 -23.49 30.74 44.53
CA LEU A 207 -23.98 32.14 44.54
C LEU A 207 -22.87 33.07 43.97
N GLY A 208 -23.22 34.28 43.50
CA GLY A 208 -22.28 35.41 43.30
C GLY A 208 -22.14 36.28 44.57
N PRO A 209 -21.95 37.62 44.48
CA PRO A 209 -21.55 38.44 43.33
C PRO A 209 -20.48 39.54 43.67
N ASN A 210 -20.18 40.45 42.72
CA ASN A 210 -19.37 41.69 42.87
C ASN A 210 -17.83 41.48 43.07
N CYS A 211 -16.89 42.35 42.68
CA CYS A 211 -16.81 43.62 41.91
C CYS A 211 -15.28 43.90 41.62
N ARG A 212 -14.77 44.79 40.75
CA ARG A 212 -15.27 45.75 39.73
C ARG A 212 -14.08 46.21 38.83
N ASN A 213 -14.35 47.05 37.80
CA ASN A 213 -13.40 47.79 36.94
C ASN A 213 -12.57 46.94 35.93
N SER A 214 -12.25 47.41 34.71
CA SER A 214 -12.48 48.72 34.04
C SER A 214 -12.66 48.58 32.52
N ASN A 215 -13.48 49.46 31.91
CA ASN A 215 -13.39 50.08 30.56
C ASN A 215 -13.07 49.19 29.32
N THR A 216 -13.73 49.29 28.16
CA THR A 216 -14.63 50.34 27.60
C THR A 216 -15.49 49.75 26.46
N CYS A 217 -16.62 50.38 26.12
CA CYS A 217 -17.41 50.03 24.93
C CYS A 217 -16.90 50.77 23.66
N PHE A 218 -17.07 50.17 22.47
CA PHE A 218 -17.51 50.82 21.22
C PHE A 218 -18.04 49.71 20.25
N PRO A 219 -18.91 50.02 19.25
CA PRO A 219 -19.68 49.03 18.50
C PRO A 219 -19.13 48.75 17.08
N ALA A 220 -19.87 47.96 16.30
CA ALA A 220 -19.52 47.61 14.92
C ALA A 220 -19.67 48.79 13.93
N ILE A 221 -18.58 49.11 13.24
CA ILE A 221 -18.43 49.42 11.80
C ILE A 221 -16.92 49.32 11.54
N GLU A 222 -16.48 48.29 10.82
CA GLU A 222 -15.21 48.18 10.05
C GLU A 222 -14.90 46.71 9.74
N TYR A 223 -15.27 46.25 8.54
CA TYR A 223 -14.69 45.04 7.93
C TYR A 223 -14.30 45.26 6.46
N GLY A 224 -14.14 46.53 6.05
CA GLY A 224 -13.82 46.94 4.68
C GLY A 224 -12.33 47.20 4.38
N GLN A 225 -11.44 47.25 5.38
CA GLN A 225 -10.05 47.71 5.19
C GLN A 225 -8.95 46.68 5.54
N LEU A 226 -9.29 45.39 5.65
CA LEU A 226 -8.29 44.33 5.89
C LEU A 226 -8.16 43.28 4.77
N TYR A 227 -8.95 43.38 3.70
CA TYR A 227 -8.77 42.56 2.49
C TYR A 227 -7.85 43.20 1.44
N HIS A 228 -7.87 44.54 1.33
CA HIS A 228 -7.15 45.28 0.28
C HIS A 228 -5.62 45.26 0.37
N ARG A 229 -5.02 44.72 1.44
CA ARG A 229 -3.56 44.71 1.64
C ARG A 229 -2.87 43.36 1.43
N HIS A 230 -3.62 42.31 1.11
CA HIS A 230 -3.04 41.01 0.72
C HIS A 230 -3.04 40.76 -0.80
N LEU A 231 -3.90 41.47 -1.56
CA LEU A 231 -4.03 41.27 -3.01
C LEU A 231 -3.01 42.05 -3.86
N GLU A 232 -2.36 43.10 -3.33
CA GLU A 232 -1.25 43.78 -4.04
C GLU A 232 0.04 42.95 -4.05
N ILE A 233 0.35 42.24 -2.96
CA ILE A 233 1.58 41.44 -2.84
C ILE A 233 1.58 40.23 -3.78
N LEU A 234 0.39 39.73 -4.16
CA LEU A 234 0.23 38.65 -5.14
C LEU A 234 0.22 39.12 -6.61
N LYS A 235 0.14 40.43 -6.89
CA LYS A 235 0.24 40.98 -8.27
C LYS A 235 1.68 41.14 -8.77
N ILE A 236 2.70 40.84 -7.95
CA ILE A 236 4.12 40.88 -8.35
C ILE A 236 4.78 39.52 -8.09
N ASN A 237 4.48 38.52 -8.94
CA ASN A 237 5.39 37.38 -9.24
C ASN A 237 4.92 36.42 -10.37
N SER A 238 3.73 36.58 -10.94
CA SER A 238 3.16 35.64 -11.94
C SER A 238 3.44 35.99 -13.42
N LEU A 239 4.19 37.07 -13.72
CA LEU A 239 4.38 37.60 -15.08
C LEU A 239 5.86 37.59 -15.55
N LYS A 240 6.61 36.49 -15.35
CA LYS A 240 8.00 36.43 -15.85
C LYS A 240 8.55 35.04 -16.25
N THR A 241 7.75 34.18 -16.89
CA THR A 241 8.19 32.84 -17.30
C THR A 241 7.57 32.29 -18.60
N VAL A 242 7.60 33.08 -19.69
CA VAL A 242 7.29 32.59 -21.06
C VAL A 242 8.24 33.13 -22.15
N CYS A 243 8.67 34.39 -22.09
CA CYS A 243 9.20 35.10 -23.28
C CYS A 243 10.73 35.34 -23.37
N ASP A 244 11.58 34.51 -22.73
CA ASP A 244 13.04 34.68 -22.77
C ASP A 244 13.78 33.36 -23.12
N PHE A 245 13.61 32.86 -24.36
CA PHE A 245 14.40 31.74 -24.88
C PHE A 245 15.22 32.06 -26.16
N GLU A 246 14.92 33.16 -26.86
CA GLU A 246 15.70 33.62 -28.03
C GLU A 246 16.78 34.67 -27.70
N ARG A 247 16.94 35.06 -26.42
CA ARG A 247 17.96 36.02 -25.97
C ARG A 247 19.18 35.43 -25.26
N LEU A 248 19.19 34.11 -25.02
CA LEU A 248 20.23 33.43 -24.23
C LEU A 248 21.44 32.91 -25.05
N ILE A 249 21.54 33.26 -26.34
CA ILE A 249 22.60 32.80 -27.26
C ILE A 249 23.57 33.93 -27.67
N LEU A 250 23.36 35.19 -27.23
CA LEU A 250 24.12 36.37 -27.68
C LEU A 250 24.75 37.23 -26.56
N LEU A 251 24.95 36.69 -25.35
CA LEU A 251 25.60 37.41 -24.24
C LEU A 251 26.62 36.53 -23.47
N SER A 252 27.52 35.86 -24.20
CA SER A 252 28.51 34.91 -23.63
C SER A 252 29.97 35.38 -23.66
N GLU A 253 30.29 36.59 -24.13
CA GLU A 253 31.68 37.10 -24.20
C GLU A 253 32.00 38.27 -23.26
N GLU A 254 31.06 39.16 -22.94
CA GLU A 254 31.35 40.34 -22.10
C GLU A 254 31.36 40.05 -20.59
N ALA A 255 30.58 39.07 -20.13
CA ALA A 255 30.45 38.72 -18.70
C ALA A 255 31.70 38.06 -18.07
N MET A 256 32.75 37.77 -18.86
CA MET A 256 33.98 37.10 -18.43
C MET A 256 35.18 38.04 -18.20
N SER A 257 34.97 39.35 -18.35
CA SER A 257 35.95 40.40 -18.06
C SER A 257 35.97 40.77 -16.57
N ASP A 258 34.83 41.18 -16.02
CA ASP A 258 34.73 41.82 -14.71
C ASP A 258 35.04 40.89 -13.53
N LEU A 259 34.77 39.59 -13.65
CA LEU A 259 35.13 38.59 -12.63
C LEU A 259 36.66 38.44 -12.49
N LYS A 260 37.45 38.83 -13.49
CA LYS A 260 38.93 38.85 -13.44
C LYS A 260 39.50 40.13 -12.83
N TRP A 261 38.72 41.21 -12.76
CA TRP A 261 39.13 42.45 -12.10
C TRP A 261 39.06 42.32 -10.57
N TRP A 262 37.96 41.76 -10.06
CA TRP A 262 37.71 41.66 -8.61
C TRP A 262 38.66 40.70 -7.85
N LEU A 263 39.31 39.77 -8.56
CA LEU A 263 40.16 38.73 -7.96
C LEU A 263 41.66 39.07 -7.85
N ASN A 264 42.13 40.23 -8.36
CA ASN A 264 43.57 40.46 -8.60
C ASN A 264 44.22 41.70 -7.94
N ASP A 265 43.49 42.66 -7.37
CA ASP A 265 44.11 43.74 -6.57
C ASP A 265 43.17 44.23 -5.45
N GLY A 266 43.73 44.71 -4.33
CA GLY A 266 42.92 45.18 -3.19
C GLY A 266 43.58 45.17 -1.80
N LEU A 267 44.76 44.58 -1.64
CA LEU A 267 45.44 44.51 -0.34
C LEU A 267 46.19 45.82 -0.01
N LYS A 268 45.47 46.91 0.34
CA LYS A 268 46.10 48.20 0.75
C LYS A 268 45.29 49.09 1.73
N SER A 269 45.99 49.52 2.78
CA SER A 269 45.76 50.72 3.62
C SER A 269 44.65 50.69 4.69
N LYS A 270 44.59 51.75 5.52
CA LYS A 270 44.09 51.72 6.92
C LYS A 270 43.76 53.13 7.44
N LYS A 271 42.77 53.25 8.37
CA LYS A 271 42.49 54.36 9.32
C LYS A 271 41.90 55.70 8.81
N SER A 272 40.76 56.12 9.38
CA SER A 272 40.55 57.39 10.14
C SER A 272 39.19 57.32 10.89
N LEU A 273 39.10 57.60 12.21
CA LEU A 273 38.74 58.86 12.92
C LEU A 273 37.28 59.37 12.73
N VAL A 274 36.53 59.89 13.73
CA VAL A 274 36.62 59.84 15.23
C VAL A 274 35.35 60.42 15.94
N ARG A 275 34.91 59.82 17.09
CA ARG A 275 34.07 60.38 18.22
C ARG A 275 32.67 61.00 17.91
N GLU A 276 31.79 61.40 18.87
CA GLU A 276 31.86 61.54 20.36
C GLU A 276 30.53 61.20 21.10
N LYS A 277 30.44 61.37 22.44
CA LYS A 277 29.28 61.06 23.34
C LYS A 277 28.68 62.32 24.00
N PRO A 278 27.47 62.27 24.62
CA PRO A 278 27.42 62.24 26.10
C PRO A 278 26.20 61.55 26.80
N ARG A 279 26.47 60.88 27.95
CA ARG A 279 25.80 60.93 29.31
C ARG A 279 24.27 60.67 29.46
N ALA A 280 23.66 60.29 30.61
CA ALA A 280 23.99 60.05 32.05
C ALA A 280 22.99 58.96 32.60
N THR A 281 23.28 57.98 33.47
CA THR A 281 23.52 57.96 34.95
C THR A 281 22.45 58.66 35.83
N ILE A 282 21.93 58.16 36.98
CA ILE A 282 22.11 56.92 37.80
C ILE A 282 21.00 56.86 38.92
N LYS A 283 20.82 55.73 39.63
CA LYS A 283 20.04 55.53 40.91
C LYS A 283 18.48 55.54 40.79
N SER A 284 17.71 55.01 41.76
CA SER A 284 18.06 54.60 43.14
C SER A 284 17.55 53.23 43.62
N ASP A 285 18.35 52.72 44.55
CA ASP A 285 18.21 51.61 45.49
C ASP A 285 16.89 51.52 46.30
N SER A 286 16.48 50.31 46.69
CA SER A 286 16.29 49.91 48.11
C SER A 286 15.88 48.43 48.26
N SER A 287 16.08 47.84 49.45
CA SER A 287 16.09 46.40 49.71
C SER A 287 15.42 45.98 51.04
N CYS A 288 14.84 44.77 51.10
CA CYS A 288 14.71 43.88 52.29
C CYS A 288 14.29 42.46 51.80
N TYR A 289 14.79 41.31 52.29
CA TYR A 289 14.70 40.67 53.62
C TYR A 289 13.25 40.34 54.05
N ALA A 290 12.86 39.15 54.57
CA ALA A 290 13.52 37.84 54.87
C ALA A 290 12.44 36.71 54.77
N TRP A 291 12.69 35.43 54.45
CA TRP A 291 13.21 34.29 55.27
C TRP A 291 12.41 33.88 56.53
N GLY A 292 12.07 32.57 56.66
CA GLY A 292 11.31 31.91 57.76
C GLY A 292 9.90 31.45 57.35
N ALA A 293 9.43 30.18 57.34
CA ALA A 293 9.83 28.85 57.86
C ALA A 293 9.22 28.40 59.22
N VAL A 294 8.98 27.08 59.39
CA VAL A 294 8.72 26.32 60.66
C VAL A 294 7.30 26.52 61.28
N MET A 295 6.50 25.51 61.74
CA MET A 295 6.62 24.03 61.83
C MET A 295 5.27 23.32 62.21
N ASN A 296 5.29 21.97 62.29
CA ASN A 296 4.53 21.08 63.22
C ASN A 296 3.02 20.73 63.00
N ASN A 297 2.49 19.56 63.42
CA ASN A 297 3.05 18.18 63.62
C ASN A 297 1.92 17.13 63.93
N ASN A 298 2.28 15.85 64.13
CA ASN A 298 1.48 14.71 64.71
C ASN A 298 0.35 14.13 63.82
N ASP A 299 -0.09 12.85 63.85
CA ASP A 299 0.33 11.56 64.47
C ASP A 299 -0.50 10.39 63.84
N SER A 300 -0.27 9.07 63.99
CA SER A 300 0.93 8.22 64.22
C SER A 300 0.56 6.71 64.12
N GLY A 301 1.56 5.81 63.95
CA GLY A 301 1.45 4.36 64.26
C GLY A 301 1.19 3.36 63.10
N THR A 302 1.74 2.12 63.08
CA THR A 302 2.69 1.42 64.00
C THR A 302 3.46 0.26 63.31
N SER A 303 4.78 0.13 63.57
CA SER A 303 5.65 -1.09 63.47
C SER A 303 5.77 -1.84 62.10
N ASN A 304 6.90 -2.44 61.70
CA ASN A 304 8.07 -2.94 62.45
C ASN A 304 9.39 -2.74 61.66
N SER A 305 10.56 -2.96 62.29
CA SER A 305 11.88 -2.52 61.79
C SER A 305 12.87 -3.62 61.37
N VAL A 306 13.57 -3.42 60.25
CA VAL A 306 14.99 -3.80 60.02
C VAL A 306 15.64 -2.70 59.16
N THR A 307 16.92 -2.40 59.39
CA THR A 307 17.66 -1.31 58.73
C THR A 307 18.23 -1.70 57.35
N HIS A 308 18.07 -0.85 56.35
CA HIS A 308 18.85 -0.80 55.11
C HIS A 308 19.13 0.66 54.71
N ASP A 309 20.23 0.91 53.99
CA ASP A 309 20.71 2.25 53.60
C ASP A 309 20.11 2.70 52.25
N PRO A 310 19.31 3.78 52.20
CA PRO A 310 18.67 4.25 50.96
C PRO A 310 19.65 4.79 49.90
N ASN A 311 20.91 5.10 50.24
CA ASN A 311 21.82 5.79 49.30
C ASN A 311 22.48 4.85 48.28
N ALA A 312 22.35 3.52 48.42
CA ALA A 312 22.94 2.56 47.49
C ALA A 312 22.19 2.48 46.15
N GLU A 313 20.85 2.55 46.15
CA GLU A 313 20.05 2.29 44.96
C GLU A 313 19.93 3.52 44.03
N ALA A 314 19.92 4.73 44.59
CA ALA A 314 19.88 5.97 43.81
C ALA A 314 21.11 6.12 42.87
N ILE A 315 22.28 5.61 43.29
CA ILE A 315 23.52 5.68 42.50
C ILE A 315 23.53 4.62 41.39
N ASN A 316 23.06 3.40 41.67
CA ASN A 316 22.93 2.34 40.66
C ASN A 316 21.84 2.65 39.61
N ALA A 317 20.73 3.26 40.02
CA ALA A 317 19.68 3.72 39.10
C ALA A 317 20.18 4.80 38.12
N PHE A 318 21.06 5.69 38.58
CA PHE A 318 21.66 6.71 37.71
C PHE A 318 22.67 6.08 36.73
N LEU A 319 23.55 5.20 37.20
CA LEU A 319 24.59 4.57 36.37
C LEU A 319 24.03 3.61 35.31
N HIS A 320 22.93 2.89 35.57
CA HIS A 320 22.29 2.04 34.56
C HIS A 320 21.57 2.81 33.44
N SER A 321 21.43 4.14 33.54
CA SER A 321 20.75 4.96 32.52
C SER A 321 21.65 5.51 31.41
N TRP A 322 22.98 5.28 31.46
CA TRP A 322 23.96 5.95 30.60
C TRP A 322 24.79 5.07 29.65
N ASP A 323 24.64 3.74 29.68
CA ASP A 323 25.38 2.80 28.82
C ASP A 323 24.62 2.32 27.56
N GLU A 324 23.35 2.71 27.36
CA GLU A 324 22.53 2.25 26.21
C GLU A 324 22.57 3.16 24.95
N TYR A 325 23.29 4.29 24.97
CA TYR A 325 23.30 5.26 23.85
C TYR A 325 24.72 5.62 23.34
N VAL A 326 25.47 4.62 22.86
CA VAL A 326 26.72 4.84 22.10
C VAL A 326 26.76 3.98 20.83
N TYR A 327 26.13 4.50 19.76
CA TYR A 327 26.23 4.20 18.30
C TYR A 327 24.96 4.84 17.69
N ILE A 328 24.94 5.63 16.61
CA ILE A 328 25.91 5.89 15.54
C ILE A 328 25.96 7.41 15.25
N PHE A 329 27.16 7.97 15.03
CA PHE A 329 27.36 9.21 14.25
C PHE A 329 28.58 9.02 13.34
N PRO A 330 28.53 9.43 12.05
CA PRO A 330 29.70 9.38 11.17
C PRO A 330 30.72 10.48 11.54
N PRO A 331 32.04 10.24 11.37
CA PRO A 331 33.07 11.18 11.79
C PRO A 331 33.20 12.39 10.84
N PHE A 332 32.64 13.54 11.24
CA PHE A 332 32.84 14.82 10.55
C PHE A 332 34.28 15.35 10.72
N ASN A 333 35.20 14.83 9.90
CA ASN A 333 36.61 15.22 9.84
C ASN A 333 36.86 16.59 9.17
N LEU A 334 36.20 17.66 9.65
CA LEU A 334 36.40 19.03 9.15
C LEU A 334 36.93 20.03 10.19
N ILE A 335 36.95 19.67 11.48
CA ILE A 335 37.33 20.56 12.59
C ILE A 335 38.88 20.72 12.78
N PRO A 336 39.73 19.69 12.62
CA PRO A 336 41.17 19.81 12.88
C PRO A 336 41.93 20.84 12.02
N ARG A 337 41.48 21.09 10.78
CA ARG A 337 42.17 22.00 9.85
C ARG A 337 41.96 23.49 10.17
N VAL A 338 40.84 23.86 10.80
CA VAL A 338 40.58 25.25 11.21
C VAL A 338 41.27 25.57 12.53
N LEU A 339 41.19 24.67 13.51
CA LEU A 339 41.83 24.86 14.82
C LEU A 339 43.35 24.96 14.74
N LYS A 340 44.01 24.18 13.86
CA LYS A 340 45.47 24.29 13.70
C LYS A 340 45.89 25.68 13.22
N LYS A 341 45.16 26.25 12.26
CA LYS A 341 45.46 27.57 11.69
C LYS A 341 45.15 28.75 12.63
N LEU A 342 44.33 28.53 13.66
CA LEU A 342 44.07 29.49 14.74
C LEU A 342 45.09 29.45 15.89
N VAL A 343 45.93 28.41 15.96
CA VAL A 343 46.96 28.25 17.00
C VAL A 343 48.35 28.68 16.51
N GLU A 344 48.58 28.72 15.20
CA GLU A 344 49.85 29.12 14.57
C GLU A 344 50.06 30.66 14.51
N ASP A 345 49.02 31.48 14.71
CA ASP A 345 49.06 32.95 14.57
C ASP A 345 49.19 33.67 15.94
N GLN A 346 50.37 33.57 16.57
CA GLN A 346 50.62 34.18 17.89
C GLN A 346 50.86 35.69 17.83
N THR A 347 49.98 36.48 18.46
CA THR A 347 50.35 37.78 19.05
C THR A 347 49.75 37.96 20.45
N GLU A 348 50.60 38.31 21.42
CA GLU A 348 50.24 38.30 22.85
C GLU A 348 49.68 39.64 23.37
N ARG A 349 48.67 39.55 24.26
CA ARG A 349 48.48 40.29 25.54
C ARG A 349 47.05 40.01 26.06
N ALA A 350 46.86 39.23 27.14
CA ALA A 350 46.97 39.65 28.56
C ALA A 350 45.74 40.48 29.04
N LEU A 351 45.10 40.25 30.20
CA LEU A 351 45.45 39.45 31.39
C LEU A 351 44.21 39.30 32.36
N ILE A 352 44.05 38.15 33.05
CA ILE A 352 43.20 37.89 34.30
C ILE A 352 41.66 38.11 34.11
N ILE A 353 40.69 37.37 34.68
CA ILE A 353 40.50 36.75 36.01
C ILE A 353 39.84 35.35 35.95
N VAL A 354 40.25 34.47 36.88
CA VAL A 354 39.56 33.22 37.27
C VAL A 354 39.46 33.18 38.81
N PRO A 355 38.29 32.80 39.35
CA PRO A 355 38.24 31.74 40.38
C PRO A 355 37.24 30.63 39.93
N MET A 356 37.54 29.32 39.93
CA MET A 356 38.15 28.39 40.92
C MET A 356 37.05 27.55 41.61
N TRP A 357 37.41 26.33 42.05
CA TRP A 357 36.56 25.26 42.62
C TRP A 357 35.74 24.45 41.59
N THR A 358 35.83 23.12 41.47
CA THR A 358 36.81 22.13 41.99
C THR A 358 36.86 20.88 41.08
N THR A 359 38.02 20.53 40.53
CA THR A 359 38.26 19.24 39.84
C THR A 359 39.66 18.68 40.16
N GLN A 360 39.96 18.46 41.45
CA GLN A 360 41.28 17.97 41.91
C GLN A 360 41.25 16.56 42.53
N SER A 361 40.38 15.72 42.00
CA SER A 361 40.62 14.29 41.78
C SER A 361 39.95 13.98 40.43
N TRP A 362 40.50 13.20 39.50
CA TRP A 362 40.79 11.76 39.60
C TRP A 362 41.99 11.29 38.75
N TYR A 363 42.70 12.21 38.09
CA TYR A 363 43.63 11.89 36.98
C TYR A 363 44.71 10.80 37.23
N PRO A 364 45.33 10.67 38.42
CA PRO A 364 46.37 9.66 38.65
C PRO A 364 45.93 8.18 38.52
N LYS A 365 44.62 7.87 38.55
CA LYS A 365 44.11 6.49 38.45
C LYS A 365 43.99 5.96 37.01
N LEU A 366 43.80 6.82 36.02
CA LEU A 366 43.60 6.38 34.63
C LEU A 366 44.91 5.89 33.98
N GLU A 367 46.04 6.48 34.36
CA GLU A 367 47.34 6.16 33.78
C GLU A 367 47.98 4.90 34.39
N THR A 368 47.60 4.52 35.61
CA THR A 368 47.93 3.22 36.21
C THR A 368 47.08 2.09 35.62
N MET A 369 45.77 2.30 35.40
CA MET A 369 44.91 1.28 34.76
C MET A 369 45.31 1.00 33.30
N ARG A 370 45.84 1.99 32.56
CA ARG A 370 46.25 1.83 31.16
C ARG A 370 47.48 0.93 30.93
N LYS A 371 48.20 0.51 31.98
CA LYS A 371 49.37 -0.38 31.88
C LYS A 371 49.16 -1.80 32.40
N SER A 372 47.93 -2.18 32.77
CA SER A 372 47.66 -3.46 33.45
C SER A 372 46.50 -4.29 32.86
N GLN A 373 46.38 -4.43 31.54
CA GLN A 373 45.60 -5.54 30.95
C GLN A 373 45.91 -5.92 29.48
N THR A 374 47.18 -6.15 29.14
CA THR A 374 47.51 -7.01 27.98
C THR A 374 47.64 -8.45 28.47
N ILE A 375 46.52 -9.02 28.92
CA ILE A 375 46.48 -10.44 29.28
C ILE A 375 46.47 -11.23 27.98
N HIS A 376 47.62 -11.82 27.62
CA HIS A 376 47.64 -12.94 26.70
C HIS A 376 46.88 -14.10 27.35
N LEU A 377 45.58 -14.19 27.07
CA LEU A 377 44.76 -15.33 27.47
C LEU A 377 45.35 -16.59 26.85
N LYS A 378 45.77 -17.55 27.70
CA LYS A 378 46.17 -18.88 27.23
C LYS A 378 44.98 -19.47 26.43
N PRO A 379 45.18 -20.05 25.24
CA PRO A 379 44.08 -20.50 24.38
C PRO A 379 43.06 -21.43 25.07
N SER A 380 43.50 -22.19 26.08
CA SER A 380 42.66 -23.05 26.92
C SER A 380 41.68 -22.31 27.84
N LYS A 381 41.68 -20.97 27.89
CA LYS A 381 40.72 -20.16 28.66
C LYS A 381 39.55 -19.59 27.85
N THR A 382 39.55 -19.70 26.51
CA THR A 382 38.47 -19.16 25.67
C THR A 382 37.63 -20.23 24.95
N LEU A 383 37.84 -21.51 25.32
CA LEU A 383 36.91 -22.59 24.99
C LEU A 383 35.56 -22.34 25.68
N ILE A 384 34.47 -22.39 24.90
CA ILE A 384 33.10 -22.28 25.40
C ILE A 384 32.74 -23.51 26.22
N LYS A 385 32.14 -23.28 27.39
CA LYS A 385 31.41 -24.31 28.14
C LYS A 385 29.95 -24.28 27.71
N TRP A 386 29.41 -25.44 27.35
CA TRP A 386 28.03 -25.56 26.88
C TRP A 386 27.00 -25.83 27.98
N ASP A 387 27.43 -26.38 29.12
CA ASP A 387 26.59 -26.53 30.32
C ASP A 387 26.50 -25.21 31.09
N GLN A 388 25.88 -24.21 30.47
CA GLN A 388 25.52 -22.93 31.07
C GLN A 388 24.31 -22.31 30.34
N PRO A 389 23.57 -21.36 30.95
CA PRO A 389 22.44 -20.70 30.31
C PRO A 389 22.83 -19.92 29.05
N ALA A 390 21.87 -19.74 28.13
CA ALA A 390 22.11 -19.01 26.89
C ALA A 390 22.64 -17.58 27.12
N GLN A 391 22.18 -16.92 28.19
CA GLN A 391 22.67 -15.59 28.57
C GLN A 391 24.17 -15.60 28.86
N ASP A 392 24.69 -16.64 29.50
CA ASP A 392 26.11 -16.76 29.83
C ASP A 392 26.95 -17.16 28.62
N ILE A 393 26.40 -17.95 27.68
CA ILE A 393 27.01 -18.18 26.36
C ILE A 393 27.12 -16.86 25.59
N HIS A 394 26.05 -16.06 25.52
CA HIS A 394 26.08 -14.73 24.89
C HIS A 394 27.13 -13.81 25.55
N ASN A 395 27.07 -13.67 26.87
CA ASN A 395 27.98 -12.84 27.66
C ASN A 395 29.45 -13.29 27.47
N PHE A 396 29.71 -14.59 27.44
CA PHE A 396 31.06 -15.14 27.26
C PHE A 396 31.60 -14.88 25.84
N ILE A 397 30.79 -15.07 24.80
CA ILE A 397 31.20 -14.75 23.43
C ILE A 397 31.44 -13.25 23.28
N ARG A 398 30.50 -12.41 23.73
CA ARG A 398 30.59 -10.94 23.66
C ARG A 398 31.78 -10.39 24.45
N GLY A 399 32.06 -10.97 25.63
CA GLY A 399 33.25 -10.64 26.43
C GLY A 399 34.57 -11.04 25.79
N ASN A 400 34.53 -11.93 24.80
CA ASN A 400 35.67 -12.40 24.01
C ASN A 400 35.52 -12.05 22.50
N ASP A 401 34.81 -10.97 22.12
CA ASP A 401 34.74 -10.49 20.72
C ASP A 401 36.08 -9.90 20.19
N LYS A 402 37.22 -10.36 20.74
CA LYS A 402 38.59 -9.99 20.38
C LYS A 402 39.51 -11.22 20.44
N VAL A 403 40.48 -11.28 19.53
CA VAL A 403 41.47 -12.37 19.41
C VAL A 403 42.09 -12.70 20.79
N PRO A 404 42.11 -13.97 21.24
CA PRO A 404 41.90 -15.21 20.47
C PRO A 404 40.44 -15.62 20.20
N GLY A 405 39.44 -14.89 20.73
CA GLY A 405 38.02 -15.20 20.51
C GLY A 405 37.48 -16.38 21.34
N ALA A 406 36.15 -16.44 21.48
CA ALA A 406 35.45 -17.57 22.11
C ALA A 406 35.22 -18.70 21.10
N TRP A 407 35.69 -19.91 21.39
CA TRP A 407 35.75 -21.01 20.42
C TRP A 407 35.19 -22.34 20.93
N THR A 408 34.93 -23.24 20.00
CA THR A 408 34.54 -24.64 20.24
C THR A 408 35.13 -25.56 19.17
N VAL A 409 34.84 -26.86 19.23
CA VAL A 409 35.20 -27.82 18.17
C VAL A 409 33.95 -28.26 17.42
N ILE A 410 33.99 -28.19 16.09
CA ILE A 410 32.95 -28.68 15.17
C ILE A 410 33.64 -29.51 14.11
N ASN A 411 33.17 -30.74 13.84
CA ASN A 411 33.75 -31.64 12.82
C ASN A 411 35.28 -31.85 12.93
N LYS A 412 35.82 -31.78 14.17
CA LYS A 412 37.27 -31.83 14.52
C LYS A 412 38.09 -30.58 14.13
N GLU A 413 37.46 -29.50 13.68
CA GLU A 413 38.10 -28.20 13.50
C GLU A 413 37.71 -27.24 14.64
N GLN A 414 38.64 -26.38 15.07
CA GLN A 414 38.35 -25.32 16.04
C GLN A 414 37.69 -24.13 15.34
N ILE A 415 36.47 -23.79 15.77
CA ILE A 415 35.66 -22.69 15.23
C ILE A 415 35.46 -21.65 16.31
N THR A 416 35.71 -20.39 15.97
CA THR A 416 35.59 -19.23 16.86
C THR A 416 34.35 -18.42 16.49
N PHE A 417 33.53 -18.03 17.46
CA PHE A 417 32.28 -17.29 17.23
C PHE A 417 32.43 -15.81 17.60
N PHE A 418 31.75 -14.95 16.84
CA PHE A 418 31.78 -13.50 17.03
C PHE A 418 30.40 -12.85 16.84
N GLY A 419 30.22 -11.68 17.46
CA GLY A 419 29.04 -10.83 17.30
C GLY A 419 27.77 -11.54 17.75
N SER A 420 27.77 -12.05 18.98
CA SER A 420 26.63 -12.78 19.56
C SER A 420 25.49 -11.84 19.98
N ARG A 421 24.26 -12.34 19.91
CA ARG A 421 23.05 -11.67 20.42
C ARG A 421 22.10 -12.72 21.01
N MET A 422 21.38 -12.36 22.07
CA MET A 422 20.27 -13.20 22.55
C MET A 422 19.20 -13.32 21.46
N TRP A 423 18.73 -14.54 21.19
CA TRP A 423 17.71 -14.81 20.19
C TRP A 423 16.39 -15.12 20.88
N THR A 424 15.49 -14.14 20.85
CA THR A 424 14.16 -14.17 21.48
C THR A 424 13.04 -14.64 20.54
N ARG A 425 13.40 -14.94 19.29
CA ARG A 425 12.50 -15.40 18.21
C ARG A 425 12.28 -16.92 18.27
N LEU A 426 11.35 -17.43 17.46
CA LEU A 426 11.17 -18.87 17.24
C LEU A 426 12.46 -19.59 16.77
N GLU A 427 12.55 -20.91 16.97
CA GLU A 427 13.66 -21.75 16.48
C GLU A 427 13.65 -21.71 14.92
N PRO A 428 14.67 -21.11 14.27
CA PRO A 428 14.65 -20.95 12.81
C PRO A 428 14.87 -22.30 12.11
N ARG A 429 14.36 -22.43 10.89
CA ARG A 429 14.76 -23.54 10.00
C ARG A 429 16.17 -23.27 9.47
N GLY A 430 16.97 -24.31 9.33
CA GLY A 430 18.36 -24.19 8.92
C GLY A 430 19.10 -25.53 8.98
N LEU A 431 20.37 -25.51 8.57
CA LEU A 431 21.25 -26.68 8.63
C LEU A 431 21.59 -26.96 10.10
N LYS A 432 21.25 -28.16 10.59
CA LYS A 432 21.61 -28.59 11.96
C LYS A 432 23.04 -29.12 11.98
N ILE A 433 23.83 -28.65 12.96
CA ILE A 433 25.26 -28.93 13.10
C ILE A 433 25.53 -29.36 14.54
N GLU A 434 26.05 -30.57 14.71
CA GLU A 434 26.48 -31.05 16.03
C GLU A 434 27.70 -30.29 16.53
N ILE A 435 27.66 -29.86 17.79
CA ILE A 435 28.79 -29.22 18.47
C ILE A 435 29.16 -30.05 19.69
N GLU A 436 30.46 -30.32 19.87
CA GLU A 436 30.94 -31.22 20.91
C GLU A 436 30.64 -30.65 22.31
N GLY A 437 29.76 -31.33 23.05
CA GLY A 437 29.29 -30.96 24.39
C GLY A 437 28.04 -30.09 24.45
N ALA A 438 27.46 -29.67 23.32
CA ALA A 438 26.23 -28.88 23.30
C ALA A 438 24.97 -29.70 23.67
N SER A 439 23.98 -29.05 24.31
CA SER A 439 22.71 -29.67 24.72
C SER A 439 21.74 -29.94 23.57
N LYS A 440 21.94 -29.24 22.45
CA LYS A 440 21.21 -29.34 21.18
C LYS A 440 22.20 -29.06 20.03
N PRO A 441 21.95 -29.57 18.81
CA PRO A 441 22.69 -29.16 17.62
C PRO A 441 22.47 -27.66 17.35
N ALA A 442 23.52 -26.96 16.93
CA ALA A 442 23.41 -25.59 16.44
C ALA A 442 22.64 -25.53 15.11
N ILE A 443 22.05 -24.38 14.77
CA ILE A 443 21.25 -24.23 13.55
C ILE A 443 21.76 -23.04 12.72
N VAL A 444 22.35 -23.33 11.56
CA VAL A 444 22.77 -22.31 10.59
C VAL A 444 21.58 -21.88 9.74
N HIS A 445 21.19 -20.61 9.87
CA HIS A 445 20.04 -19.99 9.22
C HIS A 445 20.45 -18.72 8.48
N LYS A 446 19.52 -18.07 7.79
CA LYS A 446 19.72 -16.88 6.93
C LYS A 446 20.42 -15.73 7.68
N GLY A 447 20.10 -15.54 8.97
CA GLY A 447 20.61 -14.45 9.82
C GLY A 447 21.77 -14.83 10.75
N GLY A 448 22.38 -16.02 10.62
CA GLY A 448 23.54 -16.42 11.43
C GLY A 448 23.54 -17.90 11.81
N MET A 449 24.03 -18.22 13.01
CA MET A 449 23.96 -19.54 13.61
C MET A 449 23.35 -19.46 15.01
N ILE A 450 22.34 -20.26 15.28
CA ILE A 450 21.77 -20.43 16.62
C ILE A 450 22.58 -21.44 17.42
N LEU A 451 22.99 -21.02 18.61
CA LEU A 451 23.56 -21.82 19.68
C LEU A 451 22.52 -21.94 20.81
N PHE A 452 22.51 -23.06 21.53
CA PHE A 452 21.56 -23.30 22.62
C PHE A 452 22.25 -23.31 23.99
N GLY A 453 21.60 -22.73 25.00
CA GLY A 453 21.96 -22.90 26.40
C GLY A 453 21.42 -24.20 27.00
N ASN A 454 21.89 -24.55 28.21
CA ASN A 454 21.29 -25.64 28.99
C ASN A 454 19.86 -25.29 29.49
N ASP A 455 19.50 -23.99 29.52
CA ASP A 455 18.16 -23.49 29.78
C ASP A 455 17.23 -23.51 28.55
N GLY A 456 17.67 -24.10 27.43
CA GLY A 456 16.90 -24.26 26.20
C GLY A 456 16.70 -22.99 25.38
N LYS A 457 17.15 -21.82 25.88
CA LYS A 457 17.12 -20.54 25.17
C LYS A 457 18.22 -20.47 24.11
N MET A 458 18.12 -19.48 23.24
CA MET A 458 18.91 -19.36 22.01
C MET A 458 19.82 -18.12 22.00
N VAL A 459 20.99 -18.27 21.40
CA VAL A 459 21.94 -17.19 21.09
C VAL A 459 22.24 -17.24 19.59
N ASN A 460 22.02 -16.14 18.87
CA ASN A 460 22.48 -16.04 17.48
C ASN A 460 23.90 -15.48 17.46
N VAL A 461 24.81 -16.12 16.72
CA VAL A 461 26.12 -15.58 16.37
C VAL A 461 26.13 -15.20 14.90
N SER A 462 26.73 -14.04 14.58
CA SER A 462 26.64 -13.45 13.24
C SER A 462 27.85 -13.77 12.36
N GLN A 463 29.02 -14.01 12.95
CA GLN A 463 30.26 -14.33 12.26
C GLN A 463 30.93 -15.54 12.91
N VAL A 464 31.65 -16.33 12.12
CA VAL A 464 32.53 -17.40 12.59
C VAL A 464 33.90 -17.33 11.95
N GLN A 465 34.94 -17.80 12.65
CA GLN A 465 36.32 -17.81 12.17
C GLN A 465 36.94 -19.19 12.33
N TYR A 466 37.57 -19.66 11.25
CA TYR A 466 38.33 -20.91 11.18
C TYR A 466 39.74 -20.76 11.78
N VAL A 467 40.42 -21.87 12.07
CA VAL A 467 41.81 -21.87 12.58
C VAL A 467 42.79 -21.18 11.62
N SER A 468 42.47 -21.17 10.32
CA SER A 468 43.19 -20.45 9.27
C SER A 468 43.11 -18.92 9.35
N GLY A 469 42.30 -18.38 10.27
CA GLY A 469 42.02 -16.95 10.38
C GLY A 469 40.92 -16.44 9.43
N LYS A 470 40.46 -17.23 8.45
CA LYS A 470 39.34 -16.89 7.58
C LYS A 470 38.08 -16.68 8.42
N MET A 471 37.49 -15.48 8.36
CA MET A 471 36.17 -15.17 8.92
C MET A 471 35.11 -15.32 7.83
N ILE A 472 33.93 -15.84 8.17
CA ILE A 472 32.75 -15.89 7.29
C ILE A 472 31.47 -15.55 8.08
N PRO A 473 30.41 -15.04 7.41
CA PRO A 473 29.08 -14.96 8.00
C PRO A 473 28.64 -16.33 8.50
N ALA A 474 28.14 -16.39 9.74
CA ALA A 474 27.73 -17.64 10.36
C ALA A 474 26.61 -18.36 9.58
N SER A 475 25.82 -17.61 8.80
CA SER A 475 24.77 -18.08 7.89
C SER A 475 25.27 -18.90 6.68
N LYS A 476 26.58 -18.84 6.38
CA LYS A 476 27.25 -19.66 5.35
C LYS A 476 27.95 -20.89 5.92
N PHE A 477 28.09 -21.02 7.24
CA PHE A 477 28.88 -22.10 7.84
C PHE A 477 28.26 -23.49 7.62
N GLY A 478 29.09 -24.49 7.28
CA GLY A 478 28.67 -25.89 7.12
C GLY A 478 27.82 -26.21 5.88
N LYS A 479 27.31 -25.21 5.16
CA LYS A 479 26.76 -25.39 3.81
C LYS A 479 27.91 -25.73 2.87
N GLU A 480 27.71 -26.66 1.94
CA GLU A 480 28.64 -26.78 0.81
C GLU A 480 28.61 -25.47 0.02
N ASP A 481 29.76 -24.82 -0.07
CA ASP A 481 29.84 -23.43 -0.49
C ASP A 481 29.74 -23.35 -2.02
N ALA A 482 28.51 -23.33 -2.54
CA ALA A 482 28.22 -23.08 -3.94
C ALA A 482 28.78 -21.72 -4.42
N SER A 483 28.96 -20.75 -3.50
CA SER A 483 29.67 -19.49 -3.76
C SER A 483 31.20 -19.60 -3.72
N THR A 484 31.74 -20.77 -3.34
CA THR A 484 33.07 -21.24 -3.73
C THR A 484 33.05 -22.56 -4.51
N GLN A 485 32.34 -22.57 -5.64
CA GLN A 485 33.17 -22.77 -6.84
C GLN A 485 34.31 -21.76 -6.74
N LYS A 486 35.57 -22.21 -6.63
CA LYS A 486 36.68 -21.32 -6.95
C LYS A 486 36.43 -20.86 -8.37
N LEU A 487 36.00 -19.60 -8.53
CA LEU A 487 35.92 -18.95 -9.82
C LEU A 487 37.36 -18.90 -10.30
N GLU A 488 37.74 -19.87 -11.13
CA GLU A 488 39.05 -19.87 -11.77
C GLU A 488 39.09 -18.64 -12.64
N LEU A 489 39.82 -17.63 -12.16
CA LEU A 489 39.94 -16.34 -12.82
C LEU A 489 40.64 -16.55 -14.16
N THR A 490 40.05 -16.05 -15.23
CA THR A 490 40.73 -16.03 -16.52
C THR A 490 41.98 -15.13 -16.41
N PRO A 491 42.98 -15.29 -17.28
CA PRO A 491 44.12 -14.37 -17.32
C PRO A 491 43.69 -12.90 -17.47
N GLU A 492 42.56 -12.65 -18.15
CA GLU A 492 41.97 -11.31 -18.30
C GLU A 492 41.40 -10.77 -16.98
N GLU A 493 40.70 -11.61 -16.19
CA GLU A 493 40.16 -11.20 -14.88
C GLU A 493 41.26 -10.99 -13.83
N VAL A 494 42.36 -11.75 -13.89
CA VAL A 494 43.55 -11.48 -13.08
C VAL A 494 44.14 -10.10 -13.42
N GLN A 495 44.18 -9.74 -14.72
CA GLN A 495 44.62 -8.42 -15.17
C GLN A 495 43.59 -7.30 -14.86
N MET A 496 42.30 -7.63 -14.78
CA MET A 496 41.26 -6.73 -14.32
C MET A 496 41.45 -6.33 -12.85
N ALA A 497 41.97 -7.22 -11.98
CA ALA A 497 42.27 -6.88 -10.59
C ALA A 497 43.26 -5.70 -10.47
N ASP A 498 44.35 -5.71 -11.25
CA ASP A 498 45.31 -4.60 -11.28
C ASP A 498 44.72 -3.32 -11.89
N THR A 499 43.79 -3.47 -12.83
CA THR A 499 43.05 -2.36 -13.45
C THR A 499 42.13 -1.67 -12.43
N LEU A 500 41.36 -2.45 -11.65
CA LEU A 500 40.54 -1.93 -10.54
C LEU A 500 41.40 -1.30 -9.44
N LYS A 501 42.59 -1.85 -9.13
CA LYS A 501 43.56 -1.20 -8.22
C LYS A 501 44.06 0.13 -8.76
N GLY A 502 44.24 0.25 -10.08
CA GLY A 502 44.53 1.51 -10.75
C GLY A 502 43.45 2.57 -10.52
N ILE A 503 42.18 2.20 -10.74
CA ILE A 503 41.01 3.08 -10.51
C ILE A 503 40.91 3.48 -9.03
N TRP A 504 40.94 2.51 -8.10
CA TRP A 504 40.92 2.78 -6.66
C TRP A 504 42.09 3.67 -6.22
N LYS A 505 43.31 3.48 -6.75
CA LYS A 505 44.48 4.34 -6.48
C LYS A 505 44.31 5.75 -7.05
N GLY A 506 43.69 5.87 -8.22
CA GLY A 506 43.35 7.14 -8.86
C GLY A 506 42.22 7.92 -8.16
N ILE A 507 41.47 7.27 -7.27
CA ILE A 507 40.43 7.88 -6.43
C ILE A 507 40.97 8.19 -5.02
N LEU A 508 41.50 7.18 -4.33
CA LEU A 508 41.93 7.24 -2.92
C LEU A 508 43.34 7.82 -2.72
N ASN A 509 44.11 8.00 -3.80
CA ASN A 509 45.50 8.47 -3.79
C ASN A 509 46.40 7.73 -2.78
N THR A 510 46.15 6.42 -2.62
CA THR A 510 46.73 5.52 -1.61
C THR A 510 47.07 4.17 -2.27
N GLU A 511 47.96 3.38 -1.68
CA GLU A 511 48.26 2.03 -2.17
C GLU A 511 47.08 1.08 -1.89
N ILE A 512 46.73 0.22 -2.86
CA ILE A 512 45.52 -0.62 -2.80
C ILE A 512 45.92 -2.07 -2.60
N ASP A 513 45.85 -2.55 -1.36
CA ASP A 513 45.87 -3.98 -1.06
C ASP A 513 44.45 -4.58 -1.07
N ASN A 514 44.36 -5.90 -1.06
CA ASN A 514 43.10 -6.65 -1.16
C ASN A 514 42.13 -6.39 0.02
N THR A 515 42.64 -6.00 1.19
CA THR A 515 41.89 -5.80 2.43
C THR A 515 41.51 -4.33 2.69
N LEU A 516 41.92 -3.42 1.81
CA LEU A 516 41.60 -2.00 1.93
C LEU A 516 40.09 -1.76 1.79
N ASP A 517 39.54 -0.95 2.70
CA ASP A 517 38.14 -0.51 2.69
C ASP A 517 38.04 0.90 2.08
N PHE A 518 37.20 1.03 1.04
CA PHE A 518 37.02 2.24 0.23
C PHE A 518 36.62 3.47 1.06
N PHE A 519 35.70 3.29 2.00
CA PHE A 519 35.14 4.38 2.81
C PHE A 519 36.02 4.71 4.01
N LYS A 520 36.68 3.71 4.62
CA LYS A 520 37.70 3.94 5.66
C LYS A 520 38.96 4.62 5.09
N ALA A 521 39.27 4.39 3.81
CA ALA A 521 40.32 5.11 3.09
C ALA A 521 39.95 6.57 2.75
N GLY A 522 38.68 6.96 2.89
CA GLY A 522 38.23 8.35 2.84
C GLY A 522 37.34 8.73 1.65
N ALA A 523 36.88 7.77 0.83
CA ALA A 523 35.95 8.03 -0.27
C ALA A 523 34.61 8.61 0.22
N GLY A 524 34.07 9.57 -0.54
CA GLY A 524 32.71 10.08 -0.42
C GLY A 524 31.76 9.48 -1.45
N SER A 525 30.51 9.94 -1.46
CA SER A 525 29.49 9.47 -2.43
C SER A 525 29.82 9.85 -3.88
N MET A 526 30.52 10.95 -4.13
CA MET A 526 31.01 11.31 -5.48
C MET A 526 32.05 10.31 -5.99
N ASP A 527 32.88 9.79 -5.11
CA ASP A 527 33.92 8.80 -5.43
C ASP A 527 33.32 7.43 -5.75
N VAL A 528 32.14 7.10 -5.18
CA VAL A 528 31.34 5.93 -5.57
C VAL A 528 30.83 6.07 -6.99
N ILE A 529 30.26 7.23 -7.37
CA ILE A 529 29.82 7.48 -8.76
C ILE A 529 31.02 7.35 -9.71
N ARG A 530 32.15 7.98 -9.35
CA ARG A 530 33.38 7.93 -10.15
C ARG A 530 33.90 6.50 -10.31
N LEU A 531 33.95 5.70 -9.24
CA LEU A 531 34.32 4.29 -9.30
C LEU A 531 33.37 3.50 -10.20
N VAL A 532 32.06 3.69 -10.08
CA VAL A 532 31.06 2.94 -10.87
C VAL A 532 31.18 3.25 -12.36
N GLU A 533 31.34 4.52 -12.74
CA GLU A 533 31.46 4.88 -14.16
C GLU A 533 32.84 4.52 -14.75
N GLU A 534 33.97 4.75 -14.05
CA GLU A 534 35.30 4.32 -14.52
C GLU A 534 35.38 2.79 -14.68
N VAL A 535 34.69 2.01 -13.84
CA VAL A 535 34.64 0.54 -13.95
C VAL A 535 33.69 0.06 -15.05
N LYS A 536 32.57 0.75 -15.32
CA LYS A 536 31.75 0.49 -16.52
C LYS A 536 32.53 0.73 -17.80
N GLU A 537 33.20 1.88 -17.90
CA GLU A 537 33.97 2.28 -19.08
C GLU A 537 35.16 1.34 -19.33
N THR A 538 35.84 0.88 -18.27
CA THR A 538 37.06 0.08 -18.41
C THR A 538 36.80 -1.44 -18.47
N CYS A 539 35.68 -1.94 -17.94
CA CYS A 539 35.44 -3.38 -17.76
C CYS A 539 34.14 -3.93 -18.39
N ASP A 540 33.30 -3.08 -19.03
CA ASP A 540 32.01 -3.46 -19.64
C ASP A 540 31.06 -4.25 -18.69
N VAL A 541 31.07 -3.88 -17.41
CA VAL A 541 30.25 -4.53 -16.38
C VAL A 541 29.01 -3.71 -16.02
N LYS A 542 27.88 -4.39 -15.79
CA LYS A 542 26.68 -3.76 -15.21
C LYS A 542 26.84 -3.66 -13.70
N LEU A 543 27.35 -2.52 -13.26
CA LEU A 543 27.59 -2.17 -11.85
C LEU A 543 26.67 -1.02 -11.41
N VAL A 544 26.19 -1.05 -10.17
CA VAL A 544 25.44 0.05 -9.53
C VAL A 544 26.11 0.51 -8.24
N ASN A 545 25.75 1.70 -7.76
CA ASN A 545 26.32 2.29 -6.52
C ASN A 545 26.23 1.34 -5.32
N ASP A 546 25.14 0.59 -5.23
CA ASP A 546 24.90 -0.37 -4.14
C ASP A 546 25.90 -1.54 -4.16
N ASP A 547 26.45 -1.91 -5.32
CA ASP A 547 27.51 -2.91 -5.40
C ASP A 547 28.78 -2.42 -4.70
N VAL A 548 29.08 -1.11 -4.72
CA VAL A 548 30.19 -0.49 -3.96
C VAL A 548 29.85 -0.35 -2.48
N TYR A 549 28.62 0.08 -2.16
CA TYR A 549 28.20 0.24 -0.75
C TYR A 549 28.14 -1.10 0.01
N MET A 550 27.84 -2.20 -0.68
CA MET A 550 27.80 -3.54 -0.07
C MET A 550 29.17 -4.24 -0.08
N ASN A 551 29.99 -4.02 -1.11
CA ASN A 551 31.33 -4.61 -1.23
C ASN A 551 32.42 -3.56 -0.92
N THR A 552 32.44 -3.09 0.33
CA THR A 552 33.32 -1.97 0.75
C THR A 552 34.82 -2.27 0.72
N VAL A 553 35.22 -3.55 0.70
CA VAL A 553 36.62 -4.02 0.72
C VAL A 553 37.05 -4.43 -0.70
N PHE A 554 38.30 -4.13 -1.07
CA PHE A 554 38.78 -4.33 -2.45
C PHE A 554 38.57 -5.77 -2.98
N GLU A 555 38.88 -6.81 -2.21
CA GLU A 555 38.73 -8.20 -2.66
C GLU A 555 37.25 -8.56 -2.90
N ASP A 556 36.35 -8.13 -2.01
CA ASP A 556 34.90 -8.31 -2.20
C ASP A 556 34.41 -7.52 -3.43
N PHE A 557 34.89 -6.29 -3.63
CA PHE A 557 34.53 -5.45 -4.78
C PHE A 557 35.00 -6.06 -6.11
N PHE A 558 36.24 -6.52 -6.18
CA PHE A 558 36.78 -7.23 -7.34
C PHE A 558 35.97 -8.50 -7.65
N MET A 559 35.65 -9.31 -6.64
CA MET A 559 34.83 -10.51 -6.82
C MET A 559 33.39 -10.17 -7.25
N CYS A 560 32.82 -9.05 -6.78
CA CYS A 560 31.54 -8.54 -7.27
C CYS A 560 31.62 -8.14 -8.76
N VAL A 561 32.64 -7.39 -9.16
CA VAL A 561 32.87 -7.00 -10.57
C VAL A 561 33.05 -8.23 -11.47
N VAL A 562 33.84 -9.24 -11.05
CA VAL A 562 33.98 -10.54 -11.75
C VAL A 562 32.62 -11.22 -11.92
N ARG A 563 31.80 -11.29 -10.87
CA ARG A 563 30.46 -11.90 -10.94
C ARG A 563 29.53 -11.13 -11.87
N ARG A 564 29.50 -9.80 -11.79
CA ARG A 564 28.73 -8.92 -12.69
C ARG A 564 29.14 -9.10 -14.16
N GLY A 565 30.44 -9.17 -14.46
CA GLY A 565 30.96 -9.43 -15.82
C GLY A 565 30.59 -10.82 -16.35
N ARG A 566 30.62 -11.86 -15.50
CA ARG A 566 30.17 -13.21 -15.83
C ARG A 566 28.65 -13.37 -15.91
N GLY A 567 27.86 -12.32 -15.62
CA GLY A 567 26.39 -12.39 -15.52
C GLY A 567 25.88 -13.22 -14.34
N ILE A 568 26.73 -13.48 -13.34
CA ILE A 568 26.39 -14.20 -12.12
C ILE A 568 25.79 -13.21 -11.14
N GLU A 569 24.50 -13.32 -10.84
CA GLU A 569 23.89 -12.62 -9.71
C GLU A 569 24.18 -13.38 -8.41
N ASP A 570 24.61 -12.67 -7.36
CA ASP A 570 24.88 -13.23 -6.01
C ASP A 570 23.61 -13.66 -5.24
N LYS A 571 22.46 -13.75 -5.91
CA LYS A 571 21.20 -14.25 -5.37
C LYS A 571 21.00 -15.67 -5.86
N GLU A 572 20.82 -16.62 -4.93
CA GLU A 572 20.32 -17.94 -5.29
C GLU A 572 19.00 -17.80 -6.08
N PRO A 573 18.79 -18.59 -7.15
CA PRO A 573 17.62 -18.43 -8.02
C PRO A 573 16.35 -18.62 -7.20
N PHE A 574 15.40 -17.69 -7.32
CA PHE A 574 14.13 -17.80 -6.63
C PHE A 574 13.30 -18.95 -7.22
N THR A 575 13.33 -20.10 -6.55
CA THR A 575 12.65 -21.32 -7.00
C THR A 575 11.58 -21.77 -6.01
N PHE A 576 10.42 -22.12 -6.55
CA PHE A 576 9.33 -22.80 -5.85
C PHE A 576 8.73 -23.86 -6.78
N THR A 577 7.86 -24.73 -6.28
CA THR A 577 7.12 -25.69 -7.13
C THR A 577 5.86 -25.01 -7.68
N PRO A 578 5.78 -24.68 -8.98
CA PRO A 578 4.63 -23.98 -9.53
C PRO A 578 3.42 -24.91 -9.68
N VAL A 579 2.24 -24.31 -9.63
CA VAL A 579 1.05 -24.84 -10.29
C VAL A 579 1.08 -24.33 -11.73
N GLU A 580 1.04 -25.25 -12.68
CA GLU A 580 1.02 -24.93 -14.11
C GLU A 580 -0.38 -25.20 -14.69
N ILE A 581 -0.98 -24.23 -15.38
CA ILE A 581 -2.31 -24.34 -15.99
C ILE A 581 -2.30 -23.72 -17.39
N GLU A 582 -2.85 -24.42 -18.38
CA GLU A 582 -3.12 -23.84 -19.70
C GLU A 582 -4.49 -23.14 -19.72
N ALA A 583 -4.50 -21.82 -19.83
CA ALA A 583 -5.72 -21.02 -19.89
C ALA A 583 -5.50 -19.77 -20.77
N ASN A 584 -6.55 -19.27 -21.42
CA ASN A 584 -6.51 -18.02 -22.21
C ASN A 584 -5.42 -17.97 -23.32
N LYS A 585 -4.97 -19.14 -23.81
CA LYS A 585 -3.82 -19.34 -24.73
C LYS A 585 -2.43 -19.06 -24.11
N MET A 586 -2.33 -19.08 -22.79
CA MET A 586 -1.09 -18.93 -22.02
C MET A 586 -0.87 -20.17 -21.16
N LYS A 587 0.40 -20.47 -20.86
CA LYS A 587 0.77 -21.37 -19.77
C LYS A 587 1.01 -20.51 -18.52
N LEU A 588 0.06 -20.52 -17.59
CA LEU A 588 0.17 -19.83 -16.32
C LEU A 588 1.13 -20.59 -15.41
N SER A 589 1.92 -19.87 -14.60
CA SER A 589 2.81 -20.46 -13.59
C SER A 589 2.76 -19.63 -12.32
N PHE A 590 2.28 -20.20 -11.23
CA PHE A 590 2.09 -19.48 -9.96
C PHE A 590 2.24 -20.39 -8.74
N ALA A 591 2.61 -19.80 -7.61
CA ALA A 591 2.72 -20.52 -6.34
C ALA A 591 1.35 -20.80 -5.70
N SER A 592 1.29 -21.86 -4.88
CA SER A 592 0.09 -22.29 -4.14
C SER A 592 0.33 -22.49 -2.64
N GLN A 593 1.44 -21.94 -2.15
CA GLN A 593 1.94 -22.09 -0.78
C GLN A 593 1.73 -20.80 0.02
N LEU A 594 2.12 -20.78 1.30
CA LEU A 594 2.22 -19.53 2.07
C LEU A 594 3.47 -18.76 1.61
N PHE A 595 3.47 -17.44 1.68
CA PHE A 595 4.65 -16.63 1.39
C PHE A 595 5.16 -15.97 2.67
N ILE A 596 6.36 -16.34 3.13
CA ILE A 596 6.96 -15.84 4.37
C ILE A 596 8.46 -15.62 4.11
N ASP A 597 9.00 -14.46 4.49
CA ASP A 597 10.44 -14.12 4.36
C ASP A 597 11.04 -14.27 2.94
N ASN A 598 10.26 -13.91 1.90
CA ASN A 598 10.55 -14.16 0.49
C ASN A 598 10.68 -15.65 0.09
N GLU A 599 10.11 -16.58 0.86
CA GLU A 599 10.10 -18.01 0.57
C GLU A 599 8.65 -18.53 0.47
N PHE A 600 8.39 -19.40 -0.51
CA PHE A 600 7.13 -20.13 -0.61
C PHE A 600 7.20 -21.42 0.23
N VAL A 601 6.35 -21.50 1.26
CA VAL A 601 6.41 -22.54 2.30
C VAL A 601 5.05 -23.16 2.57
N ASP A 602 5.01 -24.46 2.83
CA ASP A 602 3.79 -25.12 3.30
C ASP A 602 3.40 -24.66 4.71
N SER A 603 2.10 -24.76 4.99
CA SER A 603 1.51 -24.58 6.32
C SER A 603 2.19 -25.48 7.36
N SER A 604 2.33 -25.03 8.61
CA SER A 604 3.11 -25.77 9.62
C SER A 604 2.58 -27.19 9.90
N ASN A 605 1.27 -27.41 9.70
CA ASN A 605 0.62 -28.72 9.82
C ASN A 605 0.36 -29.41 8.45
N GLY A 606 0.90 -28.88 7.35
CA GLY A 606 0.73 -29.41 6.00
C GLY A 606 -0.68 -29.29 5.40
N LYS A 607 -1.62 -28.62 6.08
CA LYS A 607 -3.02 -28.53 5.62
C LYS A 607 -3.14 -27.66 4.37
N ARG A 608 -3.93 -28.14 3.40
CA ARG A 608 -4.30 -27.43 2.17
C ARG A 608 -5.81 -27.50 1.94
N TYR A 609 -6.36 -26.57 1.17
CA TYR A 609 -7.77 -26.52 0.76
C TYR A 609 -7.86 -26.26 -0.75
N ASP A 610 -8.98 -26.63 -1.36
CA ASP A 610 -9.22 -26.42 -2.79
C ASP A 610 -9.70 -24.97 -3.06
N THR A 611 -9.11 -24.29 -4.06
CA THR A 611 -9.71 -23.07 -4.65
C THR A 611 -10.42 -23.42 -5.96
N ILE A 612 -11.54 -22.74 -6.23
CA ILE A 612 -12.59 -23.22 -7.15
C ILE A 612 -12.85 -22.19 -8.25
N ASN A 613 -12.87 -22.64 -9.51
CA ASN A 613 -13.24 -21.81 -10.65
C ASN A 613 -14.76 -21.57 -10.66
N PRO A 614 -15.26 -20.34 -10.48
CA PRO A 614 -16.70 -20.08 -10.46
C PRO A 614 -17.36 -20.24 -11.83
N ALA A 615 -16.62 -20.33 -12.93
CA ALA A 615 -17.17 -20.49 -14.28
C ALA A 615 -17.63 -21.93 -14.61
N ASP A 616 -17.13 -22.94 -13.89
CA ASP A 616 -17.46 -24.36 -14.11
C ASP A 616 -17.45 -25.24 -12.85
N GLU A 617 -17.13 -24.67 -11.68
CA GLU A 617 -17.02 -25.33 -10.36
C GLU A 617 -15.88 -26.36 -10.25
N SER A 618 -14.92 -26.35 -11.17
CA SER A 618 -13.71 -27.18 -11.07
C SER A 618 -12.74 -26.68 -9.99
N VAL A 619 -11.98 -27.60 -9.38
CA VAL A 619 -10.84 -27.25 -8.53
C VAL A 619 -9.70 -26.75 -9.41
N ILE A 620 -9.26 -25.51 -9.21
CA ILE A 620 -8.10 -24.94 -9.91
C ILE A 620 -6.82 -25.59 -9.38
N CYS A 621 -6.63 -25.52 -8.06
CA CYS A 621 -5.53 -26.18 -7.35
C CYS A 621 -5.79 -26.23 -5.83
N LYS A 622 -4.91 -26.94 -5.12
CA LYS A 622 -4.85 -26.91 -3.64
C LYS A 622 -3.93 -25.81 -3.15
N VAL A 623 -4.39 -24.98 -2.22
CA VAL A 623 -3.65 -23.88 -1.61
C VAL A 623 -3.40 -24.17 -0.12
N SER A 624 -2.22 -23.85 0.40
CA SER A 624 -1.89 -24.03 1.82
C SER A 624 -2.79 -23.21 2.76
N GLU A 625 -3.26 -23.81 3.86
CA GLU A 625 -4.10 -23.15 4.86
C GLU A 625 -3.25 -22.75 6.08
N ALA A 626 -2.95 -21.46 6.22
CA ALA A 626 -2.13 -20.94 7.31
C ALA A 626 -2.72 -21.23 8.70
N THR A 627 -1.84 -21.61 9.64
CA THR A 627 -2.14 -21.78 11.06
C THR A 627 -1.83 -20.51 11.87
N VAL A 628 -2.10 -20.54 13.18
CA VAL A 628 -1.65 -19.49 14.12
C VAL A 628 -0.11 -19.47 14.24
N GLU A 629 0.55 -20.62 14.11
CA GLU A 629 2.01 -20.70 14.07
C GLU A 629 2.58 -19.98 12.83
N ASP A 630 1.93 -20.15 11.67
CA ASP A 630 2.31 -19.46 10.43
C ASP A 630 2.06 -17.95 10.49
N VAL A 631 1.02 -17.51 11.20
CA VAL A 631 0.80 -16.09 11.54
C VAL A 631 1.95 -15.55 12.38
N ASN A 632 2.33 -16.24 13.45
CA ASN A 632 3.43 -15.82 14.32
C ASN A 632 4.76 -15.75 13.53
N ARG A 633 5.06 -16.77 12.71
CA ARG A 633 6.23 -16.79 11.80
C ARG A 633 6.25 -15.61 10.83
N ALA A 634 5.12 -15.27 10.23
CA ALA A 634 5.03 -14.14 9.29
C ALA A 634 5.16 -12.78 9.99
N VAL A 635 4.58 -12.61 11.18
CA VAL A 635 4.73 -11.36 11.96
C VAL A 635 6.16 -11.21 12.50
N GLU A 636 6.81 -12.31 12.90
CA GLU A 636 8.23 -12.34 13.27
C GLU A 636 9.13 -11.90 12.09
N ALA A 637 8.89 -12.41 10.89
CA ALA A 637 9.60 -12.00 9.67
C ALA A 637 9.36 -10.51 9.34
N ALA A 638 8.10 -10.06 9.38
CA ALA A 638 7.75 -8.64 9.17
C ALA A 638 8.39 -7.72 10.22
N LYS A 639 8.49 -8.16 11.47
CA LYS A 639 9.16 -7.42 12.55
C LYS A 639 10.66 -7.32 12.32
N ALA A 640 11.32 -8.44 12.01
CA ALA A 640 12.74 -8.45 11.69
C ALA A 640 13.08 -7.54 10.49
N ALA A 641 12.28 -7.60 9.43
CA ALA A 641 12.43 -6.76 8.24
C ALA A 641 12.24 -5.25 8.52
N PHE A 642 11.43 -4.89 9.51
CA PHE A 642 11.20 -3.51 9.93
C PHE A 642 12.26 -2.98 10.89
N GLU A 643 12.57 -3.73 11.96
CA GLU A 643 13.42 -3.27 13.07
C GLU A 643 14.93 -3.44 12.77
N GLU A 644 15.30 -4.49 12.03
CA GLU A 644 16.70 -4.85 11.74
C GLU A 644 17.05 -4.87 10.26
N GLY A 645 16.07 -5.10 9.38
CA GLY A 645 16.26 -5.23 7.94
C GLY A 645 16.66 -3.94 7.22
N GLU A 646 16.91 -4.07 5.91
CA GLU A 646 17.27 -2.94 5.04
C GLU A 646 16.09 -1.96 4.86
N TRP A 647 14.86 -2.47 4.81
CA TRP A 647 13.65 -1.68 4.54
C TRP A 647 13.40 -0.53 5.53
N GLY A 648 13.67 -0.77 6.82
CA GLY A 648 13.57 0.27 7.87
C GLY A 648 14.70 1.31 7.84
N LYS A 649 15.77 1.06 7.07
CA LYS A 649 16.98 1.90 6.96
C LYS A 649 17.12 2.60 5.60
N MET A 650 16.54 2.00 4.56
CA MET A 650 16.54 2.44 3.18
C MET A 650 15.92 3.84 3.02
N ASN A 651 16.50 4.69 2.16
CA ASN A 651 15.95 6.01 1.92
C ASN A 651 14.54 5.88 1.35
N ALA A 652 13.66 6.82 1.68
CA ALA A 652 12.27 6.76 1.23
C ALA A 652 12.14 6.76 -0.30
N ARG A 653 13.06 7.44 -1.01
CA ARG A 653 13.14 7.42 -2.48
C ARG A 653 13.38 6.01 -3.05
N ASP A 654 14.26 5.24 -2.41
CA ASP A 654 14.70 3.94 -2.93
C ASP A 654 13.60 2.88 -2.70
N ARG A 655 12.84 3.00 -1.60
CA ARG A 655 11.57 2.27 -1.42
C ARG A 655 10.57 2.60 -2.55
N GLY A 656 10.51 3.86 -2.97
CA GLY A 656 9.76 4.29 -4.15
C GLY A 656 10.22 3.60 -5.44
N GLN A 657 11.54 3.50 -5.68
CA GLN A 657 12.08 2.81 -6.86
C GLN A 657 11.71 1.32 -6.89
N LEU A 658 11.77 0.63 -5.75
CA LEU A 658 11.30 -0.77 -5.64
C LEU A 658 9.80 -0.89 -5.97
N MET A 659 8.98 0.04 -5.49
CA MET A 659 7.53 0.05 -5.79
C MET A 659 7.22 0.39 -7.26
N PHE A 660 7.98 1.27 -7.91
CA PHE A 660 7.89 1.49 -9.36
C PHE A 660 8.24 0.22 -10.14
N ARG A 661 9.39 -0.41 -9.84
CA ARG A 661 9.83 -1.67 -10.47
C ARG A 661 8.80 -2.80 -10.28
N LEU A 662 8.14 -2.88 -9.13
CA LEU A 662 7.04 -3.83 -8.90
C LEU A 662 5.84 -3.56 -9.80
N ALA A 663 5.42 -2.29 -9.93
CA ALA A 663 4.32 -1.95 -10.83
C ALA A 663 4.65 -2.26 -12.30
N ASP A 664 5.90 -2.03 -12.73
CA ASP A 664 6.36 -2.34 -14.08
C ASP A 664 6.41 -3.86 -14.31
N LEU A 665 6.78 -4.67 -13.31
CA LEU A 665 6.69 -6.13 -13.36
C LEU A 665 5.24 -6.63 -13.37
N MET A 666 4.33 -5.98 -12.64
CA MET A 666 2.89 -6.27 -12.72
C MET A 666 2.31 -5.92 -14.10
N GLU A 667 2.81 -4.87 -14.75
CA GLU A 667 2.44 -4.50 -16.12
C GLU A 667 2.99 -5.48 -17.17
N GLN A 668 4.19 -6.03 -16.96
CA GLN A 668 4.78 -7.09 -17.80
C GLN A 668 4.03 -8.43 -17.70
N HIS A 669 3.35 -8.69 -16.58
CA HIS A 669 2.58 -9.91 -16.33
C HIS A 669 1.06 -9.66 -16.35
N GLN A 670 0.60 -8.54 -16.92
CA GLN A 670 -0.78 -8.09 -16.74
C GLN A 670 -1.83 -9.05 -17.30
N GLU A 671 -1.55 -9.73 -18.42
CA GLU A 671 -2.43 -10.75 -18.98
C GLU A 671 -2.42 -12.05 -18.17
N GLU A 672 -1.31 -12.40 -17.51
CA GLU A 672 -1.24 -13.54 -16.61
C GLU A 672 -2.06 -13.28 -15.34
N LEU A 673 -1.80 -12.14 -14.69
CA LEU A 673 -2.55 -11.67 -13.52
C LEU A 673 -4.05 -11.56 -13.81
N ALA A 674 -4.43 -10.98 -14.95
CA ALA A 674 -5.84 -10.87 -15.35
C ALA A 674 -6.48 -12.24 -15.65
N THR A 675 -5.71 -13.21 -16.17
CA THR A 675 -6.21 -14.57 -16.40
C THR A 675 -6.40 -15.33 -15.08
N ILE A 676 -5.45 -15.22 -14.14
CA ILE A 676 -5.56 -15.81 -12.80
C ILE A 676 -6.75 -15.18 -12.05
N GLU A 677 -6.90 -13.84 -12.08
CA GLU A 677 -8.05 -13.15 -11.47
C GLU A 677 -9.37 -13.63 -12.10
N SER A 678 -9.43 -13.84 -13.42
CA SER A 678 -10.62 -14.39 -14.10
C SER A 678 -10.97 -15.83 -13.69
N LEU A 679 -9.97 -16.68 -13.44
CA LEU A 679 -10.16 -18.06 -13.02
C LEU A 679 -10.53 -18.17 -11.53
N ASP A 680 -9.85 -17.43 -10.67
CA ASP A 680 -9.98 -17.55 -9.21
C ASP A 680 -11.16 -16.72 -8.66
N SER A 681 -11.53 -15.60 -9.32
CA SER A 681 -12.61 -14.71 -8.84
C SER A 681 -13.87 -14.65 -9.71
N GLY A 682 -13.81 -15.13 -10.95
CA GLY A 682 -14.90 -14.97 -11.93
C GLY A 682 -14.94 -13.62 -12.65
N ALA A 683 -14.00 -12.71 -12.37
CA ALA A 683 -13.89 -11.42 -13.05
C ALA A 683 -13.75 -11.58 -14.57
N VAL A 684 -14.59 -10.89 -15.35
CA VAL A 684 -14.50 -10.88 -16.82
C VAL A 684 -13.12 -10.36 -17.25
N TYR A 685 -12.39 -11.10 -18.09
CA TYR A 685 -10.97 -10.86 -18.37
C TYR A 685 -10.65 -9.44 -18.87
N THR A 686 -11.50 -8.86 -19.71
CA THR A 686 -11.34 -7.48 -20.20
C THR A 686 -11.48 -6.44 -19.08
N LEU A 687 -12.34 -6.72 -18.08
CA LEU A 687 -12.51 -5.93 -16.87
C LEU A 687 -11.40 -6.21 -15.83
N ALA A 688 -10.93 -7.46 -15.74
CA ALA A 688 -9.78 -7.84 -14.91
C ALA A 688 -8.53 -7.08 -15.37
N LEU A 689 -8.20 -7.15 -16.66
CA LEU A 689 -7.08 -6.45 -17.27
C LEU A 689 -7.18 -4.92 -17.06
N LYS A 690 -8.30 -4.30 -17.45
CA LYS A 690 -8.46 -2.84 -17.37
C LYS A 690 -8.52 -2.30 -15.93
N THR A 691 -9.16 -3.03 -15.01
CA THR A 691 -9.48 -2.50 -13.66
C THR A 691 -8.75 -3.24 -12.56
N HIS A 692 -8.93 -4.57 -12.43
CA HIS A 692 -8.35 -5.32 -11.31
C HIS A 692 -6.82 -5.28 -11.33
N VAL A 693 -6.21 -5.39 -12.52
CA VAL A 693 -4.76 -5.30 -12.73
C VAL A 693 -4.35 -3.87 -13.07
N GLY A 694 -5.01 -3.24 -14.05
CA GLY A 694 -4.68 -1.88 -14.50
C GLY A 694 -4.71 -0.83 -13.39
N MET A 695 -5.70 -0.86 -12.49
CA MET A 695 -5.73 0.07 -11.35
C MET A 695 -4.69 -0.33 -10.29
N SER A 696 -4.43 -1.62 -10.08
CA SER A 696 -3.36 -2.08 -9.16
C SER A 696 -1.98 -1.53 -9.55
N ILE A 697 -1.64 -1.57 -10.84
CA ILE A 697 -0.40 -0.98 -11.39
C ILE A 697 -0.37 0.53 -11.11
N GLN A 698 -1.47 1.24 -11.38
CA GLN A 698 -1.58 2.68 -11.09
C GLN A 698 -1.46 2.99 -9.60
N THR A 699 -2.04 2.17 -8.71
CA THR A 699 -1.96 2.33 -7.26
C THR A 699 -0.51 2.21 -6.77
N PHE A 700 0.25 1.22 -7.23
CA PHE A 700 1.66 1.10 -6.87
C PHE A 700 2.50 2.25 -7.42
N ARG A 701 2.31 2.67 -8.69
CA ARG A 701 3.02 3.84 -9.26
C ARG A 701 2.67 5.15 -8.52
N TYR A 702 1.42 5.34 -8.13
CA TYR A 702 0.97 6.52 -7.36
C TYR A 702 1.64 6.58 -5.99
N PHE A 703 1.57 5.52 -5.19
CA PHE A 703 2.16 5.51 -3.86
C PHE A 703 3.70 5.42 -3.86
N ALA A 704 4.32 4.83 -4.89
CA ALA A 704 5.77 4.93 -5.12
C ALA A 704 6.23 6.39 -5.25
N GLY A 705 5.42 7.22 -5.90
CA GLY A 705 5.63 8.67 -6.00
C GLY A 705 5.53 9.41 -4.67
N TRP A 706 4.81 8.87 -3.68
CA TRP A 706 4.61 9.51 -2.36
C TRP A 706 5.74 9.29 -1.35
N CYS A 707 6.55 8.25 -1.51
CA CYS A 707 7.52 7.83 -0.50
C CYS A 707 8.45 8.98 -0.03
N ASP A 708 9.01 9.78 -0.95
CA ASP A 708 9.89 10.91 -0.64
C ASP A 708 9.16 12.27 -0.51
N LYS A 709 7.83 12.27 -0.44
CA LYS A 709 6.96 13.47 -0.31
C LYS A 709 6.17 13.52 0.99
N ILE A 710 6.25 12.48 1.82
CA ILE A 710 5.72 12.47 3.19
C ILE A 710 6.49 13.49 4.05
N GLN A 711 5.82 14.57 4.46
CA GLN A 711 6.45 15.68 5.20
C GLN A 711 5.95 15.85 6.64
N GLY A 712 6.83 16.36 7.50
CA GLY A 712 6.47 16.90 8.82
C GLY A 712 6.03 18.36 8.75
N LYS A 713 5.85 19.00 9.91
CA LYS A 713 5.53 20.44 10.04
C LYS A 713 6.42 21.08 11.11
N THR A 714 6.91 22.30 10.88
CA THR A 714 7.41 23.18 11.95
C THR A 714 6.22 23.88 12.63
N ILE A 715 6.30 24.11 13.94
CA ILE A 715 5.19 24.65 14.74
C ILE A 715 5.68 25.87 15.53
N PRO A 716 5.09 27.07 15.34
CA PRO A 716 5.46 28.29 16.06
C PRO A 716 4.82 28.30 17.46
N ILE A 717 5.36 27.49 18.38
CA ILE A 717 4.92 27.49 19.78
C ILE A 717 5.38 28.75 20.54
N ASN A 718 4.77 29.02 21.68
CA ASN A 718 5.23 30.06 22.60
C ASN A 718 6.67 29.74 23.08
N ASN A 719 7.52 30.77 23.14
CA ASN A 719 8.90 30.63 23.59
C ASN A 719 9.00 30.75 25.12
N ALA A 720 9.80 29.89 25.75
CA ALA A 720 10.17 29.96 27.16
C ALA A 720 11.18 31.10 27.42
N ARG A 721 10.72 32.35 27.32
CA ARG A 721 11.59 33.55 27.38
C ARG A 721 12.41 33.57 28.69
N PRO A 722 13.72 33.89 28.65
CA PRO A 722 14.46 34.50 27.54
C PRO A 722 14.89 33.54 26.42
N SER A 723 14.81 32.22 26.64
CA SER A 723 15.13 31.19 25.64
C SER A 723 14.23 31.27 24.40
N ARG A 724 14.57 30.43 23.42
CA ARG A 724 13.81 30.14 22.21
C ARG A 724 13.46 28.66 22.14
N ASN A 725 12.37 28.31 21.48
CA ASN A 725 12.02 26.92 21.23
C ASN A 725 11.83 26.65 19.74
N LEU A 726 12.22 25.45 19.31
CA LEU A 726 11.96 24.90 17.98
C LEU A 726 11.12 23.64 18.16
N THR A 727 9.89 23.67 17.67
CA THR A 727 9.03 22.49 17.57
C THR A 727 8.87 22.09 16.12
N PHE A 728 9.05 20.80 15.83
CA PHE A 728 8.74 20.21 14.54
C PHE A 728 8.18 18.79 14.72
N THR A 729 7.50 18.27 13.70
CA THR A 729 7.00 16.89 13.70
C THR A 729 7.79 16.01 12.73
N LYS A 730 7.95 14.74 13.10
CA LYS A 730 8.38 13.66 12.22
C LYS A 730 7.18 12.78 11.89
N ARG A 731 7.10 12.34 10.64
CA ARG A 731 6.18 11.29 10.19
C ARG A 731 6.96 9.98 10.13
N GLU A 732 6.51 8.98 10.88
CA GLU A 732 7.20 7.71 11.05
C GLU A 732 6.25 6.55 10.70
N PRO A 733 6.73 5.38 10.24
CA PRO A 733 5.89 4.22 10.00
C PRO A 733 5.20 3.74 11.29
N MET A 734 4.06 3.04 11.20
CA MET A 734 3.48 2.34 12.34
C MET A 734 4.41 1.25 12.86
N GLY A 735 4.92 0.39 11.96
CA GLY A 735 5.69 -0.82 12.26
C GLY A 735 5.20 -2.00 11.41
N VAL A 736 4.96 -3.14 12.04
CA VAL A 736 4.28 -4.27 11.38
C VAL A 736 2.79 -3.99 11.23
N VAL A 737 2.28 -4.21 10.02
CA VAL A 737 0.87 -4.01 9.64
C VAL A 737 0.24 -5.33 9.22
N ALA A 738 -0.96 -5.61 9.74
CA ALA A 738 -1.81 -6.67 9.22
C ALA A 738 -2.77 -6.10 8.17
N LEU A 739 -2.93 -6.77 7.04
CA LEU A 739 -3.95 -6.43 6.03
C LEU A 739 -4.87 -7.63 5.81
N VAL A 740 -6.18 -7.39 5.78
CA VAL A 740 -7.21 -8.40 5.54
C VAL A 740 -8.13 -7.88 4.44
N VAL A 741 -8.15 -8.57 3.30
CA VAL A 741 -8.82 -8.10 2.07
C VAL A 741 -9.96 -9.04 1.63
N PRO A 742 -10.97 -8.52 0.91
CA PRO A 742 -12.11 -9.27 0.41
C PRO A 742 -11.76 -10.06 -0.88
N TRP A 743 -12.78 -10.64 -1.49
CA TRP A 743 -12.71 -11.58 -2.62
C TRP A 743 -13.21 -11.01 -3.95
N ASN A 744 -13.78 -9.80 -3.95
CA ASN A 744 -14.48 -9.24 -5.11
C ASN A 744 -13.55 -8.56 -6.13
N TYR A 745 -12.46 -7.95 -5.67
CA TYR A 745 -11.34 -7.50 -6.51
C TYR A 745 -10.02 -7.89 -5.83
N PRO A 746 -9.63 -9.19 -5.83
CA PRO A 746 -8.56 -9.70 -4.96
C PRO A 746 -7.23 -8.95 -5.08
N LEU A 747 -6.71 -8.74 -6.31
CA LEU A 747 -5.46 -8.03 -6.52
C LEU A 747 -5.60 -6.51 -6.30
N MET A 748 -6.76 -5.94 -6.59
CA MET A 748 -7.01 -4.50 -6.47
C MET A 748 -7.08 -4.07 -5.00
N MET A 749 -7.80 -4.81 -4.16
CA MET A 749 -7.91 -4.52 -2.73
C MET A 749 -6.61 -4.81 -1.96
N LEU A 750 -5.85 -5.81 -2.41
CA LEU A 750 -4.45 -5.99 -1.99
C LEU A 750 -3.66 -4.71 -2.28
N SER A 751 -3.68 -4.24 -3.53
CA SER A 751 -2.84 -3.13 -3.98
C SER A 751 -3.22 -1.81 -3.30
N TRP A 752 -4.52 -1.49 -3.17
CA TRP A 752 -5.03 -0.30 -2.48
C TRP A 752 -4.47 -0.16 -1.06
N LYS A 753 -4.58 -1.22 -0.26
CA LYS A 753 -4.12 -1.19 1.14
C LYS A 753 -2.60 -1.35 1.26
N MET A 754 -1.98 -2.18 0.43
CA MET A 754 -0.55 -2.51 0.55
C MET A 754 0.37 -1.40 0.03
N ALA A 755 0.03 -0.73 -1.07
CA ALA A 755 0.92 0.29 -1.64
C ALA A 755 1.08 1.50 -0.70
N ALA A 756 -0.02 2.01 -0.12
CA ALA A 756 0.03 3.08 0.89
C ALA A 756 0.82 2.65 2.15
N CYS A 757 0.64 1.40 2.58
CA CYS A 757 1.34 0.80 3.71
C CYS A 757 2.87 0.76 3.50
N LEU A 758 3.32 0.31 2.31
CA LEU A 758 4.73 0.19 1.93
C LEU A 758 5.38 1.56 1.70
N ALA A 759 4.69 2.50 1.05
CA ALA A 759 5.22 3.86 0.82
C ALA A 759 5.53 4.58 2.15
N ALA A 760 4.61 4.45 3.12
CA ALA A 760 4.78 4.89 4.50
C ALA A 760 5.91 4.17 5.28
N GLY A 761 6.57 3.17 4.70
CA GLY A 761 7.75 2.49 5.26
C GLY A 761 7.44 1.36 6.24
N ASN A 762 6.23 0.80 6.20
CA ASN A 762 5.84 -0.33 7.06
C ASN A 762 6.20 -1.67 6.41
N THR A 763 6.18 -2.74 7.20
CA THR A 763 6.18 -4.13 6.71
C THR A 763 4.80 -4.76 6.91
N VAL A 764 4.47 -5.79 6.12
CA VAL A 764 3.09 -6.27 6.00
C VAL A 764 2.96 -7.79 6.09
N VAL A 765 1.91 -8.22 6.80
CA VAL A 765 1.35 -9.57 6.72
C VAL A 765 -0.08 -9.47 6.15
N LEU A 766 -0.24 -9.94 4.92
CA LEU A 766 -1.51 -9.95 4.20
C LEU A 766 -2.23 -11.29 4.40
N LYS A 767 -3.53 -11.22 4.68
CA LYS A 767 -4.46 -12.34 4.60
C LYS A 767 -5.44 -12.07 3.44
N PRO A 768 -5.32 -12.77 2.28
CA PRO A 768 -6.31 -12.69 1.21
C PRO A 768 -7.63 -13.36 1.63
N ALA A 769 -8.72 -13.13 0.89
CA ALA A 769 -9.92 -13.92 1.09
C ALA A 769 -9.66 -15.40 0.75
N LYS A 770 -10.30 -16.33 1.50
CA LYS A 770 -10.00 -17.77 1.35
C LYS A 770 -10.39 -18.30 -0.03
N VAL A 771 -11.44 -17.74 -0.63
CA VAL A 771 -11.96 -18.15 -1.94
C VAL A 771 -11.20 -17.56 -3.13
N THR A 772 -10.26 -16.63 -2.90
CA THR A 772 -9.49 -15.97 -3.97
C THR A 772 -8.02 -15.69 -3.58
N PRO A 773 -7.19 -16.73 -3.39
CA PRO A 773 -5.80 -16.55 -2.96
C PRO A 773 -4.79 -16.31 -4.10
N LEU A 774 -5.09 -16.66 -5.36
CA LEU A 774 -4.06 -16.96 -6.36
C LEU A 774 -3.33 -15.72 -6.92
N THR A 775 -4.02 -14.63 -7.20
CA THR A 775 -3.36 -13.38 -7.64
C THR A 775 -2.52 -12.75 -6.54
N ALA A 776 -2.88 -12.93 -5.27
CA ALA A 776 -2.03 -12.52 -4.15
C ALA A 776 -0.73 -13.34 -4.10
N LEU A 777 -0.78 -14.65 -4.37
CA LEU A 777 0.43 -15.49 -4.43
C LEU A 777 1.29 -15.20 -5.66
N LYS A 778 0.69 -14.95 -6.84
CA LYS A 778 1.46 -14.49 -8.02
C LYS A 778 2.06 -13.10 -7.80
N PHE A 779 1.37 -12.21 -7.10
CA PHE A 779 1.94 -10.92 -6.68
C PHE A 779 3.18 -11.09 -5.78
N ALA A 780 3.17 -12.04 -4.83
CA ALA A 780 4.34 -12.34 -3.99
C ALA A 780 5.58 -12.80 -4.80
N GLU A 781 5.41 -13.58 -5.86
CA GLU A 781 6.50 -13.90 -6.78
C GLU A 781 7.10 -12.62 -7.41
N LEU A 782 6.24 -11.71 -7.87
CA LEU A 782 6.67 -10.44 -8.48
C LEU A 782 7.37 -9.50 -7.48
N THR A 783 7.09 -9.55 -6.17
CA THR A 783 7.82 -8.73 -5.18
C THR A 783 9.27 -9.19 -4.99
N VAL A 784 9.55 -10.49 -5.10
CA VAL A 784 10.92 -11.02 -5.10
C VAL A 784 11.66 -10.60 -6.38
N HIS A 785 11.00 -10.70 -7.55
CA HIS A 785 11.56 -10.22 -8.82
C HIS A 785 11.75 -8.69 -8.85
N ALA A 786 10.93 -7.93 -8.11
CA ALA A 786 11.10 -6.50 -7.90
C ALA A 786 12.26 -6.16 -6.95
N GLY A 787 12.74 -7.12 -6.16
CA GLY A 787 13.87 -6.96 -5.25
C GLY A 787 13.50 -6.49 -3.84
N PHE A 788 12.25 -6.67 -3.40
CA PHE A 788 11.85 -6.33 -2.03
C PHE A 788 12.67 -7.15 -1.01
N PRO A 789 13.18 -6.53 0.09
CA PRO A 789 13.90 -7.28 1.12
C PRO A 789 13.04 -8.38 1.76
N PRO A 790 13.64 -9.51 2.18
CA PRO A 790 12.95 -10.58 2.88
C PRO A 790 12.12 -10.09 4.07
N GLY A 791 10.92 -10.64 4.20
CA GLY A 791 10.01 -10.38 5.33
C GLY A 791 9.24 -9.07 5.22
N VAL A 792 9.55 -8.17 4.29
CA VAL A 792 8.80 -6.92 4.09
C VAL A 792 7.35 -7.17 3.71
N ILE A 793 7.11 -8.21 2.91
CA ILE A 793 5.78 -8.67 2.47
C ILE A 793 5.65 -10.16 2.80
N ASN A 794 4.56 -10.53 3.46
CA ASN A 794 4.21 -11.93 3.78
C ASN A 794 2.73 -12.14 3.45
N ILE A 795 2.35 -13.30 2.91
CA ILE A 795 0.99 -13.58 2.44
C ILE A 795 0.52 -14.95 2.96
N LEU A 796 -0.60 -14.95 3.67
CA LEU A 796 -1.14 -16.10 4.40
C LEU A 796 -2.58 -16.44 3.94
N PRO A 797 -2.75 -17.23 2.87
CA PRO A 797 -4.03 -17.84 2.53
C PRO A 797 -4.59 -18.68 3.68
N GLY A 798 -5.88 -18.51 4.00
CA GLY A 798 -6.54 -19.32 5.03
C GLY A 798 -7.83 -18.72 5.59
N SER A 799 -8.37 -19.39 6.61
CA SER A 799 -9.64 -19.00 7.26
C SER A 799 -9.57 -17.62 7.89
N GLY A 800 -10.58 -16.78 7.64
CA GLY A 800 -10.71 -15.45 8.27
C GLY A 800 -10.80 -15.51 9.79
N ALA A 801 -11.60 -16.45 10.32
CA ALA A 801 -11.81 -16.64 11.75
C ALA A 801 -10.59 -17.22 12.50
N LEU A 802 -9.54 -17.63 11.80
CA LEU A 802 -8.29 -18.10 12.40
C LEU A 802 -7.14 -17.12 12.13
N VAL A 803 -6.81 -16.90 10.85
CA VAL A 803 -5.68 -16.07 10.43
C VAL A 803 -5.96 -14.59 10.70
N GLY A 804 -7.17 -14.12 10.39
CA GLY A 804 -7.59 -12.74 10.66
C GLY A 804 -7.75 -12.44 12.15
N GLN A 805 -8.25 -13.40 12.93
CA GLN A 805 -8.35 -13.27 14.39
C GLN A 805 -6.97 -13.20 15.04
N ALA A 806 -6.07 -14.14 14.71
CA ALA A 806 -4.70 -14.15 15.22
C ALA A 806 -3.94 -12.86 14.87
N LEU A 807 -4.08 -12.33 13.65
CA LEU A 807 -3.52 -11.02 13.27
C LEU A 807 -4.12 -9.84 14.04
N SER A 808 -5.41 -9.91 14.38
CA SER A 808 -6.10 -8.89 15.20
C SER A 808 -5.67 -8.92 16.66
N GLU A 809 -5.26 -10.09 17.16
CA GLU A 809 -4.82 -10.30 18.54
C GLU A 809 -3.31 -10.13 18.73
N HIS A 810 -2.49 -10.39 17.70
CA HIS A 810 -1.03 -10.46 17.83
C HIS A 810 -0.42 -9.19 18.46
N PRO A 811 0.49 -9.31 19.46
CA PRO A 811 0.99 -8.17 20.23
C PRO A 811 1.94 -7.25 19.44
N ASP A 812 2.63 -7.78 18.43
CA ASP A 812 3.56 -7.00 17.60
C ASP A 812 2.95 -6.30 16.38
N VAL A 813 1.72 -6.67 15.98
CA VAL A 813 0.99 -5.92 14.93
C VAL A 813 0.57 -4.57 15.50
N ARG A 814 0.91 -3.46 14.82
CA ARG A 814 0.67 -2.09 15.31
C ARG A 814 -0.46 -1.35 14.59
N LYS A 815 -0.81 -1.79 13.37
CA LYS A 815 -2.03 -1.38 12.67
C LYS A 815 -2.65 -2.58 11.94
N LEU A 816 -3.98 -2.63 11.87
CA LEU A 816 -4.72 -3.57 11.03
C LEU A 816 -5.60 -2.81 10.02
N GLY A 817 -5.52 -3.15 8.73
CA GLY A 817 -6.43 -2.65 7.69
C GLY A 817 -7.37 -3.74 7.22
N PHE A 818 -8.69 -3.56 7.39
CA PHE A 818 -9.72 -4.53 7.02
C PHE A 818 -10.67 -3.97 5.98
N THR A 819 -11.03 -4.79 4.99
CA THR A 819 -12.28 -4.65 4.22
C THR A 819 -13.08 -5.93 4.28
N GLY A 820 -14.39 -5.81 4.50
CA GLY A 820 -15.35 -6.92 4.51
C GLY A 820 -16.64 -6.57 5.24
N SER A 821 -17.44 -7.57 5.65
CA SER A 821 -18.74 -7.31 6.26
C SER A 821 -18.66 -6.69 7.66
N THR A 822 -19.63 -5.83 7.98
CA THR A 822 -19.68 -5.06 9.24
C THR A 822 -19.56 -5.91 10.52
N PRO A 823 -20.22 -7.07 10.67
CA PRO A 823 -20.06 -7.91 11.87
C PRO A 823 -18.62 -8.44 12.07
N VAL A 824 -17.90 -8.71 10.98
CA VAL A 824 -16.49 -9.12 11.03
C VAL A 824 -15.59 -7.92 11.35
N GLY A 825 -15.89 -6.75 10.78
CA GLY A 825 -15.21 -5.49 11.13
C GLY A 825 -15.34 -5.13 12.62
N GLN A 826 -16.54 -5.25 13.19
CA GLN A 826 -16.79 -5.08 14.62
C GLN A 826 -15.98 -6.07 15.48
N THR A 827 -15.95 -7.35 15.08
CA THR A 827 -15.18 -8.40 15.76
C THR A 827 -13.67 -8.11 15.74
N ILE A 828 -13.15 -7.67 14.60
CA ILE A 828 -11.75 -7.26 14.42
C ILE A 828 -11.43 -6.02 15.26
N MET A 829 -12.27 -4.99 15.25
CA MET A 829 -12.10 -3.77 16.06
C MET A 829 -12.07 -4.07 17.56
N ALA A 830 -12.99 -4.91 18.04
CA ALA A 830 -13.02 -5.35 19.43
C ALA A 830 -11.76 -6.13 19.81
N SER A 831 -11.21 -6.92 18.89
CA SER A 831 -9.98 -7.72 19.11
C SER A 831 -8.72 -6.84 19.09
N CYS A 832 -8.67 -5.82 18.22
CA CYS A 832 -7.63 -4.80 18.21
C CYS A 832 -7.60 -4.00 19.53
N ALA A 833 -8.77 -3.62 20.04
CA ALA A 833 -8.91 -2.89 21.30
C ALA A 833 -8.53 -3.75 22.52
N LYS A 834 -8.96 -5.02 22.57
CA LYS A 834 -8.69 -5.94 23.70
C LYS A 834 -7.24 -6.41 23.80
N SER A 835 -6.48 -6.39 22.71
CA SER A 835 -5.13 -7.00 22.65
C SER A 835 -4.01 -6.02 23.03
N ASN A 836 -3.80 -4.98 22.24
CA ASN A 836 -2.65 -4.07 22.39
C ASN A 836 -2.92 -2.62 21.94
N LEU A 837 -4.20 -2.25 21.76
CA LEU A 837 -4.63 -0.95 21.21
C LEU A 837 -4.00 -0.62 19.84
N LYS A 838 -3.72 -1.65 19.02
CA LYS A 838 -3.30 -1.46 17.62
C LYS A 838 -4.33 -0.60 16.88
N LYS A 839 -3.84 0.31 16.03
CA LYS A 839 -4.73 1.11 15.17
C LYS A 839 -5.52 0.18 14.24
N VAL A 840 -6.74 0.57 13.90
CA VAL A 840 -7.56 -0.14 12.92
C VAL A 840 -8.13 0.86 11.91
N SER A 841 -8.20 0.46 10.64
CA SER A 841 -8.99 1.15 9.61
C SER A 841 -9.93 0.12 8.98
N LEU A 842 -11.21 0.49 8.87
CA LEU A 842 -12.31 -0.39 8.49
C LEU A 842 -13.03 0.21 7.29
N GLU A 843 -13.16 -0.55 6.20
CA GLU A 843 -14.11 -0.23 5.14
C GLU A 843 -15.08 -1.41 5.01
N LEU A 844 -16.36 -1.11 5.21
CA LEU A 844 -17.42 -2.09 5.47
C LEU A 844 -18.58 -1.88 4.50
N GLY A 845 -19.56 -2.78 4.53
CA GLY A 845 -20.64 -2.89 3.53
C GLY A 845 -21.37 -1.57 3.19
N GLY A 846 -21.99 -1.56 2.00
CA GLY A 846 -22.68 -0.41 1.44
C GLY A 846 -24.13 -0.69 1.07
N LYS A 847 -24.99 0.31 1.27
CA LYS A 847 -26.34 0.39 0.67
C LYS A 847 -26.50 1.69 -0.11
N SER A 848 -25.51 1.96 -0.95
CA SER A 848 -25.29 3.25 -1.62
C SER A 848 -26.52 3.71 -2.42
N PRO A 849 -27.08 4.91 -2.15
CA PRO A 849 -28.19 5.45 -2.90
C PRO A 849 -27.72 6.13 -4.20
N LEU A 850 -28.44 5.88 -5.30
CA LEU A 850 -28.25 6.58 -6.57
C LEU A 850 -29.55 7.29 -6.96
N ILE A 851 -29.49 8.61 -7.09
CA ILE A 851 -30.64 9.50 -7.32
C ILE A 851 -30.67 9.92 -8.79
N ILE A 852 -31.83 9.88 -9.43
CA ILE A 852 -32.00 10.19 -10.86
C ILE A 852 -33.21 11.11 -11.04
N PHE A 853 -32.93 12.39 -11.33
CA PHE A 853 -33.93 13.43 -11.59
C PHE A 853 -34.39 13.44 -13.05
N ASN A 854 -35.60 13.96 -13.29
CA ASN A 854 -36.24 14.04 -14.61
C ASN A 854 -35.49 14.91 -15.63
N ASP A 855 -34.76 15.92 -15.17
CA ASP A 855 -33.94 16.82 -15.99
C ASP A 855 -32.63 16.19 -16.50
N CYS A 856 -32.30 14.95 -16.10
CA CYS A 856 -31.01 14.33 -16.41
C CYS A 856 -30.84 13.93 -17.89
N ASP A 857 -29.60 13.64 -18.28
CA ASP A 857 -29.31 12.90 -19.52
C ASP A 857 -29.74 11.44 -19.32
N LEU A 858 -30.99 11.13 -19.67
CA LEU A 858 -31.61 9.82 -19.42
C LEU A 858 -30.82 8.66 -20.07
N ASP A 859 -30.21 8.87 -21.23
CA ASP A 859 -29.40 7.83 -21.88
C ASP A 859 -28.03 7.67 -21.21
N LYS A 860 -27.46 8.69 -20.57
CA LYS A 860 -26.37 8.48 -19.59
C LYS A 860 -26.88 7.79 -18.33
N ALA A 861 -27.97 8.27 -17.73
CA ALA A 861 -28.48 7.77 -16.45
C ALA A 861 -28.82 6.27 -16.51
N VAL A 862 -29.42 5.78 -17.60
CA VAL A 862 -29.64 4.34 -17.83
C VAL A 862 -28.32 3.57 -17.90
N ARG A 863 -27.38 3.98 -18.77
CA ARG A 863 -26.08 3.30 -18.94
C ARG A 863 -25.25 3.30 -17.66
N SER A 864 -25.21 4.43 -16.96
CA SER A 864 -24.49 4.58 -15.69
C SER A 864 -25.22 3.92 -14.52
N GLY A 865 -26.55 3.84 -14.51
CA GLY A 865 -27.33 3.09 -13.52
C GLY A 865 -27.13 1.58 -13.67
N CYS A 866 -27.20 1.05 -14.89
CA CYS A 866 -26.79 -0.32 -15.19
C CYS A 866 -25.33 -0.56 -14.79
N GLY A 867 -24.43 0.39 -15.09
CA GLY A 867 -23.04 0.34 -14.65
C GLY A 867 -22.87 0.40 -13.13
N ALA A 868 -23.71 1.13 -12.41
CA ALA A 868 -23.64 1.30 -10.95
C ALA A 868 -24.01 0.02 -10.18
N VAL A 869 -24.85 -0.83 -10.78
CA VAL A 869 -25.32 -2.09 -10.18
C VAL A 869 -24.58 -3.31 -10.74
N PHE A 870 -24.44 -3.44 -12.06
CA PHE A 870 -24.01 -4.70 -12.68
C PHE A 870 -22.49 -4.78 -12.96
N PHE A 871 -21.74 -3.69 -12.74
CA PHE A 871 -20.28 -3.69 -12.87
C PHE A 871 -19.63 -4.68 -11.89
N ASN A 872 -18.58 -5.36 -12.34
CA ASN A 872 -18.00 -6.52 -11.67
C ASN A 872 -19.05 -7.55 -11.19
N LYS A 873 -20.12 -7.74 -11.97
CA LYS A 873 -21.25 -8.63 -11.67
C LYS A 873 -21.90 -8.38 -10.30
N GLY A 874 -21.86 -7.13 -9.82
CA GLY A 874 -22.50 -6.63 -8.61
C GLY A 874 -21.70 -6.76 -7.31
N GLU A 875 -20.59 -7.49 -7.35
CA GLU A 875 -19.67 -7.67 -6.22
C GLU A 875 -18.76 -6.44 -6.08
N ASN A 876 -19.33 -5.37 -5.55
CA ASN A 876 -18.72 -4.05 -5.57
C ASN A 876 -19.27 -3.25 -4.39
N CYS A 877 -18.44 -2.94 -3.38
CA CYS A 877 -18.89 -2.28 -2.15
C CYS A 877 -19.57 -0.92 -2.40
N ILE A 878 -19.12 -0.17 -3.41
CA ILE A 878 -19.74 1.09 -3.81
C ILE A 878 -20.99 0.94 -4.69
N ALA A 879 -21.44 -0.28 -5.03
CA ALA A 879 -22.59 -0.49 -5.92
C ALA A 879 -23.83 0.26 -5.46
N ALA A 880 -24.63 0.74 -6.42
CA ALA A 880 -25.88 1.46 -6.16
C ALA A 880 -26.96 0.47 -5.66
N GLY A 881 -26.90 0.13 -4.38
CA GLY A 881 -27.81 -0.82 -3.72
C GLY A 881 -29.25 -0.32 -3.59
N ARG A 882 -29.52 0.95 -3.92
CA ARG A 882 -30.85 1.55 -4.13
C ARG A 882 -30.78 2.58 -5.27
N LEU A 883 -31.76 2.58 -6.17
CA LEU A 883 -31.97 3.63 -7.17
C LEU A 883 -33.28 4.38 -6.85
N PHE A 884 -33.16 5.69 -6.67
CA PHE A 884 -34.29 6.62 -6.56
C PHE A 884 -34.50 7.26 -7.92
N VAL A 885 -35.67 7.06 -8.52
CA VAL A 885 -35.99 7.62 -9.84
C VAL A 885 -37.24 8.48 -9.73
N GLU A 886 -37.14 9.71 -10.24
CA GLU A 886 -38.22 10.69 -10.18
C GLU A 886 -39.44 10.20 -10.98
N GLU A 887 -40.65 10.35 -10.41
CA GLU A 887 -41.87 9.69 -10.87
C GLU A 887 -42.15 9.90 -12.36
N SER A 888 -42.01 11.13 -12.84
CA SER A 888 -42.20 11.53 -14.25
C SER A 888 -41.30 10.82 -15.27
N ILE A 889 -40.19 10.19 -14.87
CA ILE A 889 -39.29 9.45 -15.78
C ILE A 889 -39.14 7.95 -15.45
N HIS A 890 -39.64 7.47 -14.31
CA HIS A 890 -39.39 6.10 -13.83
C HIS A 890 -39.72 5.01 -14.88
N ASP A 891 -40.91 5.03 -15.46
CA ASP A 891 -41.39 3.92 -16.29
C ASP A 891 -40.62 3.85 -17.63
N GLU A 892 -40.18 5.00 -18.15
CA GLU A 892 -39.31 5.08 -19.34
C GLU A 892 -37.85 4.72 -19.03
N PHE A 893 -37.34 5.11 -17.84
CA PHE A 893 -36.04 4.66 -17.34
C PHE A 893 -35.99 3.13 -17.22
N LEU A 894 -36.98 2.53 -16.54
CA LEU A 894 -37.14 1.09 -16.39
C LEU A 894 -37.18 0.38 -17.75
N ARG A 895 -37.99 0.89 -18.69
CA ARG A 895 -38.10 0.33 -20.05
C ARG A 895 -36.76 0.32 -20.78
N ARG A 896 -35.93 1.36 -20.63
CA ARG A 896 -34.58 1.42 -21.21
C ARG A 896 -33.59 0.50 -20.48
N VAL A 897 -33.62 0.45 -19.14
CA VAL A 897 -32.82 -0.50 -18.34
C VAL A 897 -33.05 -1.94 -18.79
N LEU A 898 -34.30 -2.36 -18.94
CA LEU A 898 -34.64 -3.74 -19.35
C LEU A 898 -34.08 -4.09 -20.75
N ILE A 899 -34.00 -3.10 -21.65
CA ILE A 899 -33.40 -3.24 -22.99
C ILE A 899 -31.88 -3.36 -22.91
N GLU A 900 -31.19 -2.60 -22.05
CA GLU A 900 -29.75 -2.76 -21.87
C GLU A 900 -29.40 -4.10 -21.18
N VAL A 901 -30.18 -4.50 -20.17
CA VAL A 901 -30.02 -5.80 -19.49
C VAL A 901 -30.25 -6.98 -20.45
N GLU A 902 -31.08 -6.84 -21.48
CA GLU A 902 -31.25 -7.89 -22.51
C GLU A 902 -30.02 -8.09 -23.40
N LYS A 903 -29.18 -7.07 -23.55
CA LYS A 903 -27.96 -7.14 -24.39
C LYS A 903 -26.79 -7.79 -23.67
N MET A 904 -26.78 -7.80 -22.33
CA MET A 904 -25.66 -8.28 -21.51
C MET A 904 -25.37 -9.77 -21.76
N LYS A 905 -24.23 -10.09 -22.37
CA LYS A 905 -23.84 -11.48 -22.59
C LYS A 905 -23.28 -12.10 -21.31
N ILE A 906 -24.04 -13.02 -20.74
CA ILE A 906 -23.60 -13.91 -19.66
C ILE A 906 -22.75 -15.04 -20.26
N GLY A 907 -21.47 -15.16 -19.87
CA GLY A 907 -20.51 -16.02 -20.56
C GLY A 907 -19.31 -16.44 -19.71
N ASN A 908 -18.44 -17.29 -20.26
CA ASN A 908 -17.18 -17.61 -19.58
C ASN A 908 -16.35 -16.30 -19.45
N PRO A 909 -15.73 -16.00 -18.29
CA PRO A 909 -15.01 -14.73 -18.10
C PRO A 909 -13.85 -14.53 -19.08
N LEU A 910 -13.29 -15.59 -19.67
CA LEU A 910 -12.22 -15.51 -20.66
C LEU A 910 -12.73 -15.22 -22.09
N GLU A 911 -14.03 -15.41 -22.38
CA GLU A 911 -14.61 -15.00 -23.67
C GLU A 911 -14.61 -13.46 -23.77
N ARG A 912 -13.92 -12.92 -24.78
CA ARG A 912 -13.81 -11.45 -25.00
C ARG A 912 -15.12 -10.72 -25.34
N SER A 913 -16.24 -11.46 -25.40
CA SER A 913 -17.59 -10.94 -25.66
C SER A 913 -18.50 -11.07 -24.44
N THR A 914 -18.02 -11.60 -23.31
CA THR A 914 -18.78 -11.65 -22.07
C THR A 914 -18.83 -10.27 -21.43
N ASP A 915 -20.02 -9.83 -21.03
CA ASP A 915 -20.23 -8.64 -20.20
C ASP A 915 -20.43 -9.00 -18.73
N HIS A 916 -21.03 -10.18 -18.47
CA HIS A 916 -21.44 -10.64 -17.14
C HIS A 916 -20.83 -12.02 -16.81
N GLY A 917 -19.96 -12.04 -15.81
CA GLY A 917 -19.30 -13.25 -15.32
C GLY A 917 -20.13 -14.03 -14.28
N PRO A 918 -19.61 -15.15 -13.77
CA PRO A 918 -20.20 -15.86 -12.63
C PRO A 918 -20.01 -15.06 -11.33
N GLN A 919 -20.82 -15.39 -10.32
CA GLN A 919 -20.59 -14.95 -8.94
C GLN A 919 -19.42 -15.74 -8.33
N ASN A 920 -18.69 -15.12 -7.41
CA ASN A 920 -17.38 -15.56 -6.95
C ASN A 920 -17.34 -16.95 -6.30
N HIS A 921 -18.31 -17.32 -5.47
CA HIS A 921 -18.34 -18.60 -4.77
C HIS A 921 -19.76 -19.03 -4.37
N ARG A 922 -19.95 -20.35 -4.17
CA ARG A 922 -21.26 -21.00 -4.03
C ARG A 922 -22.16 -20.38 -2.95
N ALA A 923 -21.61 -20.13 -1.75
CA ALA A 923 -22.37 -19.54 -0.65
C ALA A 923 -22.85 -18.09 -0.91
N HIS A 924 -22.13 -17.32 -1.73
CA HIS A 924 -22.58 -15.98 -2.12
C HIS A 924 -23.75 -16.06 -3.12
N LEU A 925 -23.66 -16.94 -4.11
CA LEU A 925 -24.74 -17.21 -5.06
C LEU A 925 -26.02 -17.68 -4.34
N GLU A 926 -25.89 -18.55 -3.33
CA GLU A 926 -27.00 -19.02 -2.49
C GLU A 926 -27.65 -17.86 -1.73
N LYS A 927 -26.86 -16.97 -1.10
CA LYS A 927 -27.37 -15.73 -0.47
C LYS A 927 -28.15 -14.85 -1.44
N LEU A 928 -27.72 -14.74 -2.71
CA LEU A 928 -28.41 -13.91 -3.71
C LEU A 928 -29.76 -14.47 -4.15
N VAL A 929 -29.91 -15.80 -4.19
CA VAL A 929 -31.22 -16.45 -4.39
C VAL A 929 -32.14 -16.14 -3.20
N GLU A 930 -31.69 -16.41 -1.97
CA GLU A 930 -32.45 -16.14 -0.74
C GLU A 930 -32.87 -14.65 -0.61
N TYR A 931 -31.98 -13.73 -0.98
CA TYR A 931 -32.24 -12.29 -1.00
C TYR A 931 -33.37 -11.92 -1.96
N CYS A 932 -33.39 -12.50 -3.16
CA CYS A 932 -34.42 -12.22 -4.17
C CYS A 932 -35.75 -12.92 -3.84
N GLU A 933 -35.72 -14.14 -3.31
CA GLU A 933 -36.90 -14.83 -2.79
C GLU A 933 -37.55 -14.04 -1.64
N THR A 934 -36.73 -13.45 -0.75
CA THR A 934 -37.21 -12.59 0.34
C THR A 934 -37.80 -11.28 -0.18
N GLY A 935 -37.17 -10.64 -1.17
CA GLY A 935 -37.71 -9.42 -1.82
C GLY A 935 -39.11 -9.63 -2.42
N VAL A 936 -39.31 -10.73 -3.15
CA VAL A 936 -40.65 -11.11 -3.68
C VAL A 936 -41.64 -11.40 -2.56
N LYS A 937 -41.21 -12.10 -1.50
CA LYS A 937 -42.04 -12.46 -0.34
C LYS A 937 -42.51 -11.24 0.46
N GLU A 938 -41.70 -10.18 0.51
CA GLU A 938 -42.02 -8.91 1.18
C GLU A 938 -42.87 -7.96 0.32
N GLY A 939 -43.09 -8.28 -0.96
CA GLY A 939 -44.04 -7.58 -1.84
C GLY A 939 -43.40 -6.78 -2.99
N ALA A 940 -42.07 -6.77 -3.12
CA ALA A 940 -41.41 -6.07 -4.22
C ALA A 940 -41.67 -6.75 -5.57
N THR A 941 -41.89 -5.96 -6.63
CA THR A 941 -42.11 -6.46 -7.98
C THR A 941 -40.80 -6.93 -8.60
N LEU A 942 -40.60 -8.24 -8.74
CA LEU A 942 -39.51 -8.80 -9.54
C LEU A 942 -39.83 -8.65 -11.04
N VAL A 943 -39.20 -7.66 -11.69
CA VAL A 943 -39.41 -7.35 -13.12
C VAL A 943 -38.58 -8.27 -14.02
N ARG A 944 -37.36 -8.63 -13.59
CA ARG A 944 -36.43 -9.51 -14.34
C ARG A 944 -35.42 -10.16 -13.40
N GLY A 945 -35.00 -11.40 -13.73
CA GLY A 945 -33.92 -12.11 -13.04
C GLY A 945 -34.37 -12.83 -11.76
N GLY A 946 -33.57 -12.74 -10.70
CA GLY A 946 -33.85 -13.30 -9.37
C GLY A 946 -33.36 -14.74 -9.15
N ALA A 947 -32.66 -15.35 -10.11
CA ALA A 947 -32.30 -16.77 -10.08
C ALA A 947 -30.88 -17.08 -10.56
N GLN A 948 -30.37 -18.28 -10.21
CA GLN A 948 -29.22 -18.88 -10.89
C GLN A 948 -29.60 -19.23 -12.33
N THR A 949 -28.78 -18.79 -13.30
CA THR A 949 -28.94 -19.15 -14.71
C THR A 949 -28.78 -20.66 -14.94
N LYS A 950 -29.45 -21.20 -15.96
CA LYS A 950 -29.51 -22.64 -16.25
C LYS A 950 -28.29 -23.14 -17.05
N ARG A 951 -27.11 -23.08 -16.44
CA ARG A 951 -25.79 -23.48 -17.00
C ARG A 951 -24.85 -23.98 -15.89
N PRO A 952 -23.74 -24.67 -16.24
CA PRO A 952 -22.64 -24.91 -15.29
C PRO A 952 -22.02 -23.60 -14.81
N GLY A 953 -21.48 -23.61 -13.59
CA GLY A 953 -20.89 -22.43 -12.97
C GLY A 953 -21.89 -21.58 -12.16
N LEU A 954 -21.33 -20.65 -11.40
CA LEU A 954 -21.99 -19.92 -10.33
C LEU A 954 -22.70 -18.64 -10.83
N PHE A 955 -23.37 -18.73 -11.97
CA PHE A 955 -23.90 -17.59 -12.70
C PHE A 955 -25.30 -17.16 -12.22
N PHE A 956 -25.41 -15.95 -11.66
CA PHE A 956 -26.69 -15.31 -11.28
C PHE A 956 -27.20 -14.36 -12.37
N GLU A 957 -28.51 -14.27 -12.56
CA GLU A 957 -29.14 -13.38 -13.55
C GLU A 957 -29.06 -11.90 -13.12
N PRO A 958 -28.70 -10.96 -14.01
CA PRO A 958 -28.89 -9.54 -13.75
C PRO A 958 -30.37 -9.25 -13.46
N THR A 959 -30.62 -8.72 -12.26
CA THR A 959 -31.93 -8.69 -11.62
C THR A 959 -32.43 -7.26 -11.45
N VAL A 960 -33.73 -7.05 -11.63
CA VAL A 960 -34.40 -5.74 -11.47
C VAL A 960 -35.67 -5.91 -10.63
N PHE A 961 -35.73 -5.18 -9.52
CA PHE A 961 -36.91 -4.99 -8.67
C PHE A 961 -37.43 -3.55 -8.79
N THR A 962 -38.76 -3.41 -8.83
CA THR A 962 -39.48 -2.13 -8.68
C THR A 962 -40.43 -2.21 -7.48
N ASP A 963 -41.08 -1.08 -7.19
CA ASP A 963 -42.11 -0.98 -6.15
C ASP A 963 -41.56 -1.35 -4.76
N VAL A 964 -40.28 -1.01 -4.54
CA VAL A 964 -39.56 -1.31 -3.30
C VAL A 964 -39.75 -0.19 -2.28
N GLU A 965 -40.36 -0.53 -1.15
CA GLU A 965 -40.56 0.37 -0.02
C GLU A 965 -39.39 0.35 0.97
N ASP A 966 -39.14 1.48 1.63
CA ASP A 966 -38.10 1.68 2.66
C ASP A 966 -38.16 0.67 3.82
N HIS A 967 -39.31 0.06 4.07
CA HIS A 967 -39.49 -0.89 5.16
C HIS A 967 -38.91 -2.29 4.84
N MET A 968 -38.74 -2.64 3.56
CA MET A 968 -38.33 -3.99 3.11
C MET A 968 -36.86 -4.30 3.45
N MET A 969 -36.54 -5.58 3.65
CA MET A 969 -35.18 -6.10 3.81
C MET A 969 -34.31 -5.69 2.62
N ILE A 970 -34.82 -5.84 1.39
CA ILE A 970 -34.06 -5.48 0.18
C ILE A 970 -33.82 -3.97 0.04
N ALA A 971 -34.54 -3.09 0.75
CA ALA A 971 -34.22 -1.66 0.80
C ALA A 971 -33.05 -1.36 1.76
N LYS A 972 -32.81 -2.22 2.76
CA LYS A 972 -31.84 -1.99 3.85
C LYS A 972 -30.53 -2.76 3.68
N GLU A 973 -30.63 -4.04 3.32
CA GLU A 973 -29.51 -4.97 3.32
C GLU A 973 -28.68 -4.95 2.04
N GLU A 974 -27.39 -5.21 2.18
CA GLU A 974 -26.43 -5.34 1.08
C GLU A 974 -26.60 -6.70 0.38
N SER A 975 -27.02 -6.69 -0.89
CA SER A 975 -27.03 -7.89 -1.76
C SER A 975 -25.60 -8.33 -2.10
N PHE A 976 -24.75 -7.36 -2.44
CA PHE A 976 -23.40 -7.53 -2.99
C PHE A 976 -23.36 -8.31 -4.32
N GLY A 977 -24.47 -8.34 -5.06
CA GLY A 977 -24.62 -8.98 -6.36
C GLY A 977 -25.49 -8.15 -7.32
N PRO A 978 -25.80 -8.65 -8.52
CA PRO A 978 -26.26 -7.85 -9.65
C PRO A 978 -27.77 -7.61 -9.57
N VAL A 979 -28.23 -6.95 -8.51
CA VAL A 979 -29.63 -6.75 -8.15
C VAL A 979 -29.95 -5.26 -8.08
N MET A 980 -30.62 -4.74 -9.10
CA MET A 980 -31.06 -3.35 -9.18
C MET A 980 -32.38 -3.21 -8.43
N ILE A 981 -32.46 -2.24 -7.54
CA ILE A 981 -33.55 -2.04 -6.58
C ILE A 981 -34.07 -0.62 -6.78
N ILE A 982 -35.26 -0.46 -7.36
CA ILE A 982 -35.79 0.83 -7.80
C ILE A 982 -36.97 1.26 -6.93
N THR A 983 -36.89 2.48 -6.41
CA THR A 983 -37.94 3.17 -5.65
C THR A 983 -38.31 4.47 -6.40
N LYS A 984 -39.61 4.74 -6.56
CA LYS A 984 -40.11 6.03 -7.08
C LYS A 984 -39.97 7.12 -6.02
N PHE A 985 -39.65 8.35 -6.40
CA PHE A 985 -39.88 9.52 -5.56
C PHE A 985 -40.70 10.58 -6.31
N ILE A 986 -41.50 11.34 -5.54
CA ILE A 986 -42.46 12.32 -6.07
C ILE A 986 -41.71 13.46 -6.78
N ASP A 987 -42.21 13.89 -7.94
CA ASP A 987 -41.66 15.01 -8.71
C ASP A 987 -41.40 16.23 -7.80
N GLY A 988 -40.14 16.66 -7.70
CA GLY A 988 -39.71 17.80 -6.89
C GLY A 988 -39.54 17.58 -5.37
N ASP A 989 -39.91 16.43 -4.79
CA ASP A 989 -39.69 16.16 -3.35
C ASP A 989 -38.25 15.73 -3.03
N ILE A 990 -37.33 16.68 -3.19
CA ILE A 990 -35.90 16.52 -2.87
C ILE A 990 -35.72 16.13 -1.39
N GLU A 991 -36.54 16.66 -0.48
CA GLU A 991 -36.36 16.46 0.97
C GLU A 991 -36.88 15.10 1.46
N GLY A 992 -38.01 14.61 0.95
CA GLY A 992 -38.47 13.24 1.21
C GLY A 992 -37.53 12.20 0.61
N MET A 993 -37.08 12.42 -0.61
CA MET A 993 -36.07 11.59 -1.26
C MET A 993 -34.75 11.58 -0.45
N LEU A 994 -34.22 12.73 -0.02
CA LEU A 994 -33.00 12.80 0.79
C LEU A 994 -33.13 12.13 2.16
N ARG A 995 -34.30 12.24 2.82
CA ARG A 995 -34.57 11.50 4.05
C ARG A 995 -34.51 9.99 3.82
N SER A 996 -35.17 9.49 2.77
CA SER A 996 -35.15 8.07 2.43
C SER A 996 -33.77 7.56 2.00
N ALA A 997 -33.04 8.32 1.18
CA ALA A 997 -31.69 7.99 0.74
C ALA A 997 -30.69 7.90 1.90
N ASN A 998 -30.83 8.78 2.90
CA ASN A 998 -30.02 8.77 4.11
C ASN A 998 -30.49 7.78 5.19
N ALA A 999 -31.70 7.20 5.07
CA ALA A 999 -32.30 6.23 5.99
C ALA A 999 -31.67 4.83 5.88
N THR A 1000 -30.37 4.76 6.11
CA THR A 1000 -29.58 3.55 6.20
C THR A 1000 -28.43 3.74 7.20
N GLU A 1001 -28.07 2.66 7.90
CA GLU A 1001 -26.91 2.61 8.79
C GLU A 1001 -25.57 2.71 8.03
N PHE A 1002 -25.59 2.52 6.71
CA PHE A 1002 -24.41 2.62 5.85
C PHE A 1002 -24.15 4.06 5.36
N GLY A 1003 -22.94 4.30 4.88
CA GLY A 1003 -22.47 5.60 4.42
C GLY A 1003 -21.22 5.50 3.55
N LEU A 1004 -21.14 4.49 2.67
CA LEU A 1004 -19.93 4.24 1.89
C LEU A 1004 -19.81 5.15 0.66
N ALA A 1005 -20.76 5.03 -0.28
CA ALA A 1005 -20.83 5.82 -1.51
C ALA A 1005 -22.27 6.22 -1.80
N SER A 1006 -22.46 7.08 -2.80
CA SER A 1006 -23.74 7.57 -3.29
C SER A 1006 -23.58 8.23 -4.66
N GLY A 1007 -24.67 8.62 -5.32
CA GLY A 1007 -24.57 9.48 -6.50
C GLY A 1007 -25.88 10.15 -6.91
N VAL A 1008 -25.77 11.09 -7.84
CA VAL A 1008 -26.90 11.89 -8.36
C VAL A 1008 -26.74 12.17 -9.86
N PHE A 1009 -27.81 11.97 -10.62
CA PHE A 1009 -27.96 12.33 -12.03
C PHE A 1009 -28.98 13.46 -12.19
N THR A 1010 -28.50 14.61 -12.64
CA THR A 1010 -29.29 15.82 -12.89
C THR A 1010 -28.50 16.81 -13.76
N ARG A 1011 -29.16 17.62 -14.58
CA ARG A 1011 -28.53 18.76 -15.28
C ARG A 1011 -28.52 20.04 -14.44
N ASP A 1012 -29.28 20.08 -13.36
CA ASP A 1012 -29.42 21.23 -12.47
C ASP A 1012 -28.26 21.24 -11.46
N LEU A 1013 -27.48 22.33 -11.45
CA LEU A 1013 -26.31 22.48 -10.59
C LEU A 1013 -26.69 22.67 -9.11
N ASP A 1014 -27.80 23.36 -8.84
CA ASP A 1014 -28.26 23.64 -7.48
C ASP A 1014 -28.78 22.35 -6.84
N LYS A 1015 -29.51 21.52 -7.59
CA LYS A 1015 -29.85 20.15 -7.17
C LYS A 1015 -28.60 19.30 -6.96
N ALA A 1016 -27.64 19.32 -7.90
CA ALA A 1016 -26.44 18.51 -7.80
C ALA A 1016 -25.62 18.81 -6.53
N MET A 1017 -25.38 20.09 -6.23
CA MET A 1017 -24.64 20.51 -5.05
C MET A 1017 -25.44 20.26 -3.76
N ARG A 1018 -26.71 20.67 -3.69
CA ARG A 1018 -27.57 20.45 -2.50
C ARG A 1018 -27.67 18.97 -2.13
N VAL A 1019 -27.82 18.09 -3.12
CA VAL A 1019 -27.89 16.65 -2.89
C VAL A 1019 -26.53 16.09 -2.46
N ALA A 1020 -25.42 16.56 -3.05
CA ALA A 1020 -24.08 16.13 -2.64
C ALA A 1020 -23.74 16.53 -1.20
N ASP A 1021 -24.06 17.76 -0.78
CA ASP A 1021 -23.83 18.24 0.59
C ASP A 1021 -24.73 17.53 1.62
N SER A 1022 -25.91 17.06 1.19
CA SER A 1022 -26.89 16.40 2.07
C SER A 1022 -26.67 14.88 2.23
N LEU A 1023 -25.99 14.23 1.29
CA LEU A 1023 -25.78 12.78 1.28
C LEU A 1023 -24.75 12.34 2.34
N GLN A 1024 -25.19 11.51 3.29
CA GLN A 1024 -24.37 11.04 4.40
C GLN A 1024 -23.49 9.83 4.00
N ALA A 1025 -22.66 10.01 2.97
CA ALA A 1025 -21.79 9.00 2.42
C ALA A 1025 -20.35 9.49 2.19
N GLY A 1026 -19.37 8.60 2.35
CA GLY A 1026 -17.94 8.91 2.22
C GLY A 1026 -17.45 9.19 0.79
N THR A 1027 -18.34 9.15 -0.21
CA THR A 1027 -18.13 9.53 -1.62
C THR A 1027 -19.48 9.85 -2.27
N VAL A 1028 -19.54 10.91 -3.09
CA VAL A 1028 -20.70 11.24 -3.94
C VAL A 1028 -20.25 11.31 -5.40
N PHE A 1029 -20.94 10.62 -6.30
CA PHE A 1029 -20.72 10.72 -7.74
C PHE A 1029 -21.79 11.59 -8.42
N ILE A 1030 -21.39 12.69 -9.06
CA ILE A 1030 -22.31 13.57 -9.82
C ILE A 1030 -22.22 13.23 -11.32
N ASN A 1031 -23.35 12.90 -11.94
CA ASN A 1031 -23.50 12.55 -13.37
C ASN A 1031 -22.54 11.45 -13.88
N THR A 1032 -22.08 10.60 -12.96
CA THR A 1032 -21.21 9.45 -13.19
C THR A 1032 -21.44 8.41 -12.09
N TYR A 1033 -20.83 7.23 -12.19
CA TYR A 1033 -20.79 6.26 -11.10
C TYR A 1033 -19.58 5.32 -11.27
N ASN A 1034 -19.14 4.66 -10.19
CA ASN A 1034 -17.94 3.80 -10.16
C ASN A 1034 -16.65 4.48 -10.63
N LYS A 1035 -16.59 5.82 -10.70
CA LYS A 1035 -15.39 6.58 -11.09
C LYS A 1035 -14.51 6.85 -9.86
N THR A 1036 -13.94 5.79 -9.32
CA THR A 1036 -12.80 5.90 -8.38
C THR A 1036 -11.54 6.37 -9.11
N ASP A 1037 -10.55 6.83 -8.35
CA ASP A 1037 -9.23 7.19 -8.85
C ASP A 1037 -8.18 6.93 -7.77
N VAL A 1038 -6.94 6.62 -8.14
CA VAL A 1038 -5.89 6.32 -7.15
C VAL A 1038 -5.50 7.55 -6.32
N ALA A 1039 -5.74 8.75 -6.87
CA ALA A 1039 -5.57 10.02 -6.16
C ALA A 1039 -6.80 10.48 -5.35
N ALA A 1040 -7.95 9.80 -5.44
CA ALA A 1040 -9.18 10.18 -4.75
C ALA A 1040 -9.40 9.32 -3.49
N PRO A 1041 -9.49 9.89 -2.27
CA PRO A 1041 -9.57 9.13 -1.04
C PRO A 1041 -10.92 8.43 -0.83
N PHE A 1042 -10.87 7.11 -0.67
CA PHE A 1042 -12.04 6.24 -0.57
C PHE A 1042 -12.19 5.60 0.82
N GLY A 1043 -13.42 5.50 1.32
CA GLY A 1043 -13.76 4.90 2.62
C GLY A 1043 -15.00 5.55 3.23
N GLY A 1044 -15.77 4.78 4.00
CA GLY A 1044 -17.14 5.15 4.40
C GLY A 1044 -17.28 6.03 5.65
N PHE A 1045 -18.55 6.33 5.94
CA PHE A 1045 -19.08 6.89 7.19
C PHE A 1045 -20.05 5.90 7.85
N LYS A 1046 -20.56 6.23 9.04
CA LYS A 1046 -21.52 5.41 9.82
C LYS A 1046 -21.03 3.96 9.99
N GLN A 1047 -21.89 2.95 9.79
CA GLN A 1047 -21.54 1.53 9.88
C GLN A 1047 -20.79 0.98 8.64
N SER A 1048 -20.51 1.82 7.63
CA SER A 1048 -19.56 1.50 6.55
C SER A 1048 -18.09 1.70 6.96
N GLY A 1049 -17.82 2.09 8.21
CA GLY A 1049 -16.49 2.12 8.80
C GLY A 1049 -15.84 3.50 8.84
N PHE A 1050 -14.50 3.53 8.87
CA PHE A 1050 -13.68 4.73 9.01
C PHE A 1050 -12.20 4.49 8.62
N GLY A 1051 -11.52 5.59 8.29
CA GLY A 1051 -10.22 5.60 7.61
C GLY A 1051 -10.38 5.67 6.09
N LYS A 1052 -9.27 5.82 5.37
CA LYS A 1052 -9.28 5.90 3.90
C LYS A 1052 -8.23 4.99 3.28
N ASP A 1053 -8.57 4.39 2.15
CA ASP A 1053 -7.62 3.90 1.13
C ASP A 1053 -7.55 4.94 -0.01
N LEU A 1054 -6.51 4.88 -0.84
CA LEU A 1054 -6.23 5.84 -1.93
C LEU A 1054 -6.02 7.30 -1.44
N GLY A 1055 -5.68 8.21 -2.35
CA GLY A 1055 -5.40 9.62 -2.03
C GLY A 1055 -4.12 9.85 -1.23
N GLU A 1056 -3.91 11.06 -0.73
CA GLU A 1056 -2.86 11.33 0.29
C GLU A 1056 -3.32 10.81 1.66
N GLU A 1057 -4.62 10.87 1.90
CA GLU A 1057 -5.31 10.57 3.15
C GLU A 1057 -4.92 9.21 3.71
N ALA A 1058 -4.87 8.17 2.86
CA ALA A 1058 -4.48 6.82 3.26
C ALA A 1058 -3.09 6.74 3.93
N LEU A 1059 -2.15 7.62 3.60
CA LEU A 1059 -0.83 7.65 4.24
C LEU A 1059 -0.94 7.96 5.75
N ASN A 1060 -1.97 8.69 6.19
CA ASN A 1060 -2.22 8.94 7.61
C ASN A 1060 -2.62 7.67 8.38
N GLU A 1061 -3.22 6.70 7.69
CA GLU A 1061 -3.59 5.40 8.26
C GLU A 1061 -2.39 4.45 8.44
N TYR A 1062 -1.24 4.81 7.87
CA TYR A 1062 0.01 4.03 7.91
C TYR A 1062 1.22 4.83 8.47
N LEU A 1063 1.00 6.07 8.94
CA LEU A 1063 2.00 6.92 9.59
C LEU A 1063 1.59 7.37 11.00
N LYS A 1064 2.54 7.37 11.94
CA LYS A 1064 2.44 8.04 13.26
C LYS A 1064 3.16 9.39 13.22
N THR A 1065 2.68 10.35 14.01
CA THR A 1065 3.28 11.69 14.11
C THR A 1065 3.99 11.82 15.45
N LYS A 1066 5.30 12.10 15.42
CA LYS A 1066 6.13 12.36 16.61
C LYS A 1066 6.45 13.84 16.67
N ALA A 1067 6.03 14.55 17.71
CA ALA A 1067 6.49 15.91 17.97
C ALA A 1067 7.89 15.89 18.61
N VAL A 1068 8.75 16.80 18.19
CA VAL A 1068 10.08 17.04 18.75
C VAL A 1068 10.16 18.53 19.08
N THR A 1069 10.36 18.86 20.35
CA THR A 1069 10.56 20.23 20.83
C THR A 1069 11.96 20.34 21.42
N MET A 1070 12.69 21.35 21.01
CA MET A 1070 14.04 21.69 21.49
C MET A 1070 14.02 23.10 22.06
N GLU A 1071 14.66 23.31 23.22
CA GLU A 1071 14.99 24.65 23.71
C GLU A 1071 16.43 25.01 23.32
N TYR A 1072 16.66 26.28 23.00
CA TYR A 1072 17.97 26.86 22.69
C TYR A 1072 17.99 28.34 23.07
N ASN A 1073 19.18 28.93 23.19
CA ASN A 1073 19.38 30.36 23.48
C ASN A 1073 19.56 31.17 22.19
#